data_AF-A0A5M9ZYG0-F1
#
_entry.id   AF-A0A5M9ZYG0-F1
#
_cell.length_a   1.000
_cell.length_b   1.000
_cell.length_c   1.000
_cell.angle_alpha   90.00
_cell.angle_beta   90.00
_cell.angle_gamma   90.00
#
_symmetry.space_group_name_H-M   'P 1'
#
loop_
_entity.id
_entity.type
_entity.pdbx_description
1 polymer ?
#
loop_
_entity_poly.entity_id
_entity_poly.type
_entity_poly.pdbx_seq_one_letter_code
_entity_poly.pdbx_strand_id
1 'polypeptide(L)'
;MLFDDDAELEDEFKSAAFTSDDVRAMERPLLDDGMPLMRMAASATAMTARVMMARAHVSPDTARIVLLAGGGDNGGDGLFAAAELAHDGVELTVVAVGRSLHEQGLAALRAEGGELIVLDPDADIPGFAGPEDAQEAADLFDDAIGVIETSHLVIDAMTGIGLNGALRGIPAHIAAEVGEDGELPDTIALPHGRSGDEFPLVLAVDTPSGVGINDGTLPGPYIPADVTITFGALKPCDLLPPATYVCGRQVLVDFGFDTEPFTPAVEAVTRRTAAQAVRLPHITDAKYSRGVVGLVTGSDEYPGAAVLSSEAAANSNVGMVRYVGPVRAQDMVLRRVPEAVMGKGHVQSWVVGSGVPAGPDEGDVDQQRKRIGALLAHYAADEAGSEEMPPIVVDAGALDLLPESCVPQVLITPHAGELARLISERDEDVTAEDVMAEPLAWATRAWELTGATVLLKGAVTVVVGDDDAGNAQAFVSGSAPAWLASAGAGDVLAGTLGAVLAQNAPTLEQLPDQTAIYAAVGAYIHGLAATLASASTQSGLCEPVVYDDRDPIAFLQAMEPDDVPDDAITGTLGSPIRAGDVADQLPLAFGTLVSLYDAESDDSDDSSDGGDDGGSAPDSPKPDGSDAVRVYSSDGGSGIIDGTVANGPRDDDDDDEIVLDADRDYTDEELDALADAILAQYEDPER
;
A
#
# COMPACT_ATOMS: atom_id res chain seq x y z
N MET A 1 -24.79 -8.14 0.05
CA MET A 1 -23.36 -8.33 -0.17
C MET A 1 -22.78 -9.00 1.07
N LEU A 2 -21.50 -9.42 1.03
CA LEU A 2 -20.80 -10.04 2.17
C LEU A 2 -20.24 -8.99 3.15
N PHE A 3 -20.24 -7.73 2.73
CA PHE A 3 -19.75 -6.54 3.41
C PHE A 3 -20.84 -5.45 3.25
N ASP A 4 -20.93 -4.49 4.17
CA ASP A 4 -21.86 -3.35 4.05
C ASP A 4 -21.43 -2.41 2.91
N ASP A 5 -22.40 -1.80 2.23
CA ASP A 5 -22.17 -0.96 1.05
C ASP A 5 -21.23 0.23 1.40
N ASP A 6 -21.33 0.76 2.62
CA ASP A 6 -20.46 1.85 3.12
C ASP A 6 -18.99 1.43 3.25
N ALA A 7 -18.71 0.20 3.70
CA ALA A 7 -17.35 -0.33 3.81
C ALA A 7 -16.74 -0.65 2.44
N GLU A 8 -17.57 -1.01 1.45
CA GLU A 8 -17.10 -1.18 0.06
C GLU A 8 -16.70 0.16 -0.56
N LEU A 9 -17.49 1.21 -0.32
CA LEU A 9 -17.18 2.58 -0.78
C LEU A 9 -15.91 3.15 -0.13
N GLU A 10 -15.73 2.94 1.17
CA GLU A 10 -14.52 3.41 1.88
C GLU A 10 -13.25 2.71 1.36
N ASP A 11 -13.32 1.40 1.12
CA ASP A 11 -12.19 0.64 0.60
C ASP A 11 -11.87 1.02 -0.86
N GLU A 12 -12.87 1.28 -1.69
CA GLU A 12 -12.69 1.81 -3.04
C GLU A 12 -12.03 3.20 -3.01
N PHE A 13 -12.50 4.09 -2.14
CA PHE A 13 -11.96 5.44 -1.96
C PHE A 13 -10.46 5.43 -1.61
N LYS A 14 -10.03 4.44 -0.82
CA LYS A 14 -8.63 4.27 -0.39
C LYS A 14 -7.75 3.47 -1.35
N SER A 15 -8.33 2.87 -2.40
CA SER A 15 -7.60 1.93 -3.27
C SER A 15 -7.69 2.20 -4.76
N ALA A 16 -8.62 3.04 -5.20
CA ALA A 16 -8.77 3.44 -6.60
C ALA A 16 -8.09 4.80 -6.86
N ALA A 17 -7.26 4.86 -7.89
CA ALA A 17 -6.63 6.10 -8.34
C ALA A 17 -7.13 6.53 -9.72
N PHE A 18 -7.34 7.83 -9.89
CA PHE A 18 -7.95 8.44 -11.08
C PHE A 18 -7.00 9.42 -11.74
N THR A 19 -7.08 9.54 -13.06
CA THR A 19 -6.18 10.47 -13.78
C THR A 19 -6.41 11.91 -13.34
N SER A 20 -5.37 12.75 -13.47
CA SER A 20 -5.48 14.19 -13.20
C SER A 20 -6.62 14.87 -13.97
N ASP A 21 -6.98 14.39 -15.16
CA ASP A 21 -8.11 14.93 -15.93
C ASP A 21 -9.47 14.49 -15.36
N ASP A 22 -9.57 13.27 -14.85
CA ASP A 22 -10.78 12.77 -14.16
C ASP A 22 -10.99 13.50 -12.84
N VAL A 23 -9.93 13.68 -12.04
CA VAL A 23 -9.97 14.47 -10.79
C VAL A 23 -10.48 15.89 -11.06
N ARG A 24 -9.96 16.59 -12.07
CA ARG A 24 -10.48 17.91 -12.47
C ARG A 24 -11.95 17.89 -12.91
N ALA A 25 -12.37 16.80 -13.54
CA ALA A 25 -13.75 16.64 -13.96
C ALA A 25 -14.69 16.43 -12.75
N MET A 26 -14.22 15.74 -11.70
CA MET A 26 -14.90 15.57 -10.41
C MET A 26 -14.94 16.88 -9.60
N GLU A 27 -13.88 17.70 -9.63
CA GLU A 27 -13.82 18.98 -8.92
C GLU A 27 -14.79 20.04 -9.49
N ARG A 28 -14.95 20.08 -10.82
CA ARG A 28 -15.64 21.18 -11.50
C ARG A 28 -17.08 21.42 -11.01
N PRO A 29 -17.94 20.39 -10.85
CA PRO A 29 -19.28 20.58 -10.28
C PRO A 29 -19.28 21.22 -8.88
N LEU A 30 -18.35 20.82 -8.01
CA LEU A 30 -18.26 21.35 -6.64
C LEU A 30 -17.82 22.82 -6.64
N LEU A 31 -16.86 23.17 -7.50
CA LEU A 31 -16.45 24.55 -7.70
C LEU A 31 -17.57 25.42 -8.30
N ASP A 32 -18.34 24.88 -9.25
CA ASP A 32 -19.51 25.55 -9.85
C ASP A 32 -20.61 25.80 -8.80
N ASP A 33 -20.75 24.90 -7.81
CA ASP A 33 -21.64 25.06 -6.65
C ASP A 33 -21.06 25.97 -5.54
N GLY A 34 -19.84 26.47 -5.72
CA GLY A 34 -19.19 27.43 -4.83
C GLY A 34 -18.56 26.80 -3.59
N MET A 35 -18.29 25.48 -3.60
CA MET A 35 -17.56 24.81 -2.54
C MET A 35 -16.13 25.36 -2.43
N PRO A 36 -15.65 25.75 -1.23
CA PRO A 36 -14.34 26.38 -1.08
C PRO A 36 -13.22 25.34 -0.99
N LEU A 37 -13.06 24.49 -2.01
CA LEU A 37 -12.11 23.36 -2.01
C LEU A 37 -10.69 23.77 -1.58
N MET A 38 -10.18 24.88 -2.10
CA MET A 38 -8.85 25.41 -1.76
C MET A 38 -8.69 25.74 -0.26
N ARG A 39 -9.75 26.21 0.41
CA ARG A 39 -9.73 26.47 1.86
C ARG A 39 -9.77 25.17 2.66
N MET A 40 -10.53 24.18 2.18
CA MET A 40 -10.60 22.85 2.80
C MET A 40 -9.25 22.14 2.70
N ALA A 41 -8.66 22.12 1.51
CA ALA A 41 -7.31 21.60 1.24
C ALA A 41 -6.25 22.27 2.14
N ALA A 42 -6.28 23.60 2.23
CA ALA A 42 -5.38 24.38 3.08
C ALA A 42 -5.50 24.01 4.57
N SER A 43 -6.73 23.87 5.09
CA SER A 43 -6.94 23.54 6.51
C SER A 43 -6.49 22.12 6.84
N ALA A 44 -6.77 21.16 5.95
CA ALA A 44 -6.29 19.79 6.07
C ALA A 44 -4.75 19.71 6.02
N THR A 45 -4.14 20.52 5.14
CA THR A 45 -2.68 20.64 5.03
C THR A 45 -2.07 21.22 6.31
N ALA A 46 -2.65 22.30 6.85
CA ALA A 46 -2.22 22.90 8.11
C ALA A 46 -2.37 21.91 9.29
N MET A 47 -3.47 21.15 9.34
CA MET A 47 -3.66 20.11 10.35
C MET A 47 -2.59 19.02 10.24
N THR A 48 -2.33 18.51 9.04
CA THR A 48 -1.30 17.50 8.80
C THR A 48 0.09 18.00 9.22
N ALA A 49 0.43 19.25 8.90
CA ALA A 49 1.67 19.89 9.35
C ALA A 49 1.75 19.95 10.88
N ARG A 50 0.67 20.30 11.58
CA ARG A 50 0.63 20.29 13.06
C ARG A 50 0.89 18.89 13.62
N VAL A 51 0.30 17.85 13.04
CA VAL A 51 0.53 16.46 13.47
C VAL A 51 1.99 16.04 13.28
N MET A 52 2.58 16.34 12.12
CA MET A 52 3.99 16.04 11.85
C MET A 52 4.92 16.75 12.85
N MET A 53 4.66 18.03 13.12
CA MET A 53 5.41 18.85 14.07
C MET A 53 5.30 18.33 15.50
N ALA A 54 4.08 17.99 15.95
CA ALA A 54 3.84 17.43 17.27
C ALA A 54 4.62 16.12 17.47
N ARG A 55 4.67 15.26 16.45
CA ARG A 55 5.46 14.01 16.48
C ARG A 55 6.96 14.23 16.52
N ALA A 56 7.42 15.23 15.80
CA ALA A 56 8.83 15.64 15.84
C ALA A 56 9.16 16.39 17.15
N HIS A 57 8.21 16.49 18.09
CA HIS A 57 8.35 17.20 19.36
C HIS A 57 8.74 18.68 19.16
N VAL A 58 8.27 19.29 18.06
CA VAL A 58 8.53 20.69 17.73
C VAL A 58 7.32 21.54 18.12
N SER A 59 7.54 22.45 19.06
CA SER A 59 6.50 23.38 19.53
C SER A 59 6.29 24.52 18.52
N PRO A 60 5.05 25.00 18.31
CA PRO A 60 4.75 26.08 17.36
C PRO A 60 5.58 27.35 17.53
N ASP A 61 5.92 27.75 18.76
CA ASP A 61 6.71 28.95 19.07
C ASP A 61 8.20 28.85 18.66
N THR A 62 8.67 27.63 18.38
CA THR A 62 10.04 27.36 17.90
C THR A 62 10.06 26.82 16.47
N ALA A 63 8.88 26.55 15.91
CA ALA A 63 8.69 26.02 14.59
C ALA A 63 9.23 26.96 13.52
N ARG A 64 9.94 26.38 12.55
CA ARG A 64 10.42 27.07 11.35
C ARG A 64 9.91 26.27 10.16
N ILE A 65 8.98 26.85 9.42
CA ILE A 65 8.36 26.20 8.26
C ILE A 65 8.74 26.96 7.01
N VAL A 66 9.18 26.23 5.99
CA VAL A 66 9.38 26.78 4.66
C VAL A 66 8.29 26.27 3.73
N LEU A 67 7.58 27.19 3.08
CA LEU A 67 6.65 26.82 1.99
C LEU A 67 7.34 27.05 0.65
N LEU A 68 7.46 26.00 -0.16
CA LEU A 68 7.86 26.12 -1.56
C LEU A 68 6.59 26.36 -2.40
N ALA A 69 6.36 27.59 -2.86
CA ALA A 69 5.09 27.98 -3.47
C ALA A 69 5.20 28.22 -4.98
N GLY A 70 4.44 27.43 -5.75
CA GLY A 70 4.18 27.66 -7.16
C GLY A 70 3.10 28.71 -7.42
N GLY A 71 2.88 29.05 -8.70
CA GLY A 71 1.87 30.03 -9.09
C GLY A 71 0.48 29.49 -9.39
N GLY A 72 0.27 28.17 -9.30
CA GLY A 72 -1.01 27.51 -9.53
C GLY A 72 -1.84 27.31 -8.26
N ASP A 73 -2.91 26.53 -8.37
CA ASP A 73 -3.85 26.28 -7.26
C ASP A 73 -3.17 25.59 -6.08
N ASN A 74 -2.27 24.62 -6.33
CA ASN A 74 -1.50 23.95 -5.27
C ASN A 74 -0.70 24.94 -4.41
N GLY A 75 -0.06 25.93 -5.05
CA GLY A 75 0.62 27.01 -4.33
C GLY A 75 -0.35 27.90 -3.53
N GLY A 76 -1.60 28.01 -3.97
CA GLY A 76 -2.69 28.65 -3.23
C GLY A 76 -3.10 27.88 -1.98
N ASP A 77 -3.24 26.56 -2.07
CA ASP A 77 -3.51 25.66 -0.93
C ASP A 77 -2.41 25.82 0.12
N GLY A 78 -1.14 25.74 -0.31
CA GLY A 78 0.02 25.94 0.54
C GLY A 78 0.07 27.33 1.18
N LEU A 79 -0.24 28.41 0.46
CA LEU A 79 -0.24 29.77 0.99
C LEU A 79 -1.32 29.99 2.07
N PHE A 80 -2.49 29.40 1.90
CA PHE A 80 -3.54 29.48 2.93
C PHE A 80 -3.20 28.62 4.13
N ALA A 81 -2.67 27.42 3.94
CA ALA A 81 -2.20 26.56 5.04
C ALA A 81 -1.11 27.26 5.85
N ALA A 82 -0.15 27.88 5.14
CA ALA A 82 0.91 28.68 5.71
C ALA A 82 0.39 29.89 6.52
N ALA A 83 -0.65 30.57 6.04
CA ALA A 83 -1.28 31.65 6.80
C ALA A 83 -1.92 31.14 8.10
N GLU A 84 -2.59 29.98 8.07
CA GLU A 84 -3.14 29.36 9.29
C GLU A 84 -2.05 28.97 10.29
N LEU A 85 -0.93 28.41 9.83
CA LEU A 85 0.20 28.04 10.68
C LEU A 85 0.92 29.28 11.26
N ALA A 86 1.10 30.34 10.47
CA ALA A 86 1.69 31.59 10.94
C ALA A 86 0.82 32.26 12.03
N HIS A 87 -0.51 32.15 11.91
CA HIS A 87 -1.44 32.62 12.93
C HIS A 87 -1.20 31.96 14.31
N ASP A 88 -0.78 30.69 14.30
CA ASP A 88 -0.46 29.92 15.52
C ASP A 88 0.92 30.28 16.11
N GLY A 89 1.63 31.25 15.55
CA GLY A 89 2.93 31.74 16.04
C GLY A 89 4.14 31.04 15.42
N VAL A 90 3.95 30.25 14.37
CA VAL A 90 5.03 29.58 13.63
C VAL A 90 5.82 30.59 12.79
N GLU A 91 7.15 30.51 12.82
CA GLU A 91 8.01 31.26 11.91
C GLU A 91 7.89 30.66 10.50
N LEU A 92 7.36 31.45 9.56
CA LEU A 92 7.07 30.96 8.21
C LEU A 92 7.73 31.81 7.13
N THR A 93 8.51 31.14 6.27
CA THR A 93 9.14 31.73 5.09
C THR A 93 8.60 31.06 3.84
N VAL A 94 8.16 31.85 2.88
CA VAL A 94 7.75 31.35 1.56
C VAL A 94 8.88 31.54 0.57
N VAL A 95 9.24 30.48 -0.15
CA VAL A 95 10.11 30.54 -1.31
C VAL A 95 9.23 30.49 -2.55
N ALA A 96 9.09 31.63 -3.24
CA ALA A 96 8.31 31.73 -4.46
C ALA A 96 9.12 31.24 -5.66
N VAL A 97 8.70 30.10 -6.22
CA VAL A 97 9.38 29.45 -7.35
C VAL A 97 8.76 29.78 -8.71
N GLY A 98 7.55 30.38 -8.69
CA GLY A 98 6.82 30.82 -9.86
C GLY A 98 6.86 32.34 -10.07
N ARG A 99 6.43 32.78 -11.27
CA ARG A 99 6.31 34.21 -11.62
C ARG A 99 5.17 34.92 -10.90
N SER A 100 4.21 34.18 -10.41
CA SER A 100 3.04 34.70 -9.70
C SER A 100 2.75 33.81 -8.50
N LEU A 101 1.97 34.32 -7.56
CA LEU A 101 1.43 33.58 -6.43
C LEU A 101 -0.07 33.82 -6.34
N HIS A 102 -0.79 32.91 -5.68
CA HIS A 102 -2.21 33.10 -5.43
C HIS A 102 -2.46 34.37 -4.58
N GLU A 103 -3.19 35.34 -5.15
CA GLU A 103 -3.27 36.69 -4.59
C GLU A 103 -3.91 36.72 -3.19
N GLN A 104 -5.00 35.98 -3.00
CA GLN A 104 -5.71 35.95 -1.71
C GLN A 104 -4.91 35.18 -0.65
N GLY A 105 -4.20 34.11 -1.05
CA GLY A 105 -3.33 33.33 -0.15
C GLY A 105 -2.16 34.18 0.34
N LEU A 106 -1.49 34.89 -0.58
CA LEU A 106 -0.42 35.81 -0.24
C LEU A 106 -0.89 36.95 0.66
N ALA A 107 -2.09 37.49 0.42
CA ALA A 107 -2.66 38.53 1.26
C ALA A 107 -2.96 38.04 2.69
N ALA A 108 -3.46 36.80 2.83
CA ALA A 108 -3.71 36.18 4.12
C ALA A 108 -2.40 35.98 4.88
N LEU A 109 -1.38 35.39 4.23
CA LEU A 109 -0.08 35.17 4.85
C LEU A 109 0.58 36.48 5.33
N ARG A 110 0.51 37.53 4.52
CA ARG A 110 1.05 38.85 4.87
C ARG A 110 0.39 39.46 6.10
N ALA A 111 -0.88 39.16 6.33
CA ALA A 111 -1.59 39.65 7.52
C ALA A 111 -1.02 39.02 8.80
N GLU A 112 -0.52 37.78 8.70
CA GLU A 112 0.07 37.02 9.80
C GLU A 112 1.60 37.21 9.93
N GLY A 113 2.22 37.96 9.00
CA GLY A 113 3.62 38.36 9.11
C GLY A 113 4.65 37.39 8.48
N GLY A 114 4.21 36.48 7.62
CA GLY A 114 5.13 35.58 6.90
C GLY A 114 6.12 36.31 5.98
N GLU A 115 7.33 35.76 5.89
CA GLU A 115 8.40 36.28 5.02
C GLU A 115 8.33 35.67 3.61
N LEU A 116 8.92 36.35 2.61
CA LEU A 116 8.92 35.90 1.23
C LEU A 116 10.29 36.09 0.59
N ILE A 117 10.82 35.02 -0.01
CA ILE A 117 11.98 35.01 -0.90
C ILE A 117 11.47 34.79 -2.33
N VAL A 118 11.77 35.72 -3.25
CA VAL A 118 11.33 35.65 -4.65
C VAL A 118 12.52 35.31 -5.54
N LEU A 119 12.46 34.17 -6.22
CA LEU A 119 13.59 33.68 -7.01
C LEU A 119 13.51 34.02 -8.50
N ASP A 120 12.31 34.23 -9.05
CA ASP A 120 12.15 34.53 -10.49
C ASP A 120 12.40 36.03 -10.76
N PRO A 121 13.38 36.41 -11.60
CA PRO A 121 13.64 37.81 -11.97
C PRO A 121 12.47 38.43 -12.75
N ASP A 122 11.64 37.62 -13.41
CA ASP A 122 10.43 38.05 -14.12
C ASP A 122 9.17 37.97 -13.23
N ALA A 123 9.31 37.89 -11.90
CA ALA A 123 8.19 37.80 -10.98
C ALA A 123 7.26 39.04 -11.05
N ASP A 124 5.96 38.78 -11.15
CA ASP A 124 4.86 39.73 -11.04
C ASP A 124 4.04 39.42 -9.78
N ILE A 125 4.69 39.56 -8.62
CA ILE A 125 4.09 39.29 -7.31
C ILE A 125 3.79 40.65 -6.64
N PRO A 126 2.51 40.99 -6.36
CA PRO A 126 2.15 42.32 -5.88
C PRO A 126 2.91 42.73 -4.62
N GLY A 127 3.77 43.76 -4.71
CA GLY A 127 4.51 44.31 -3.57
C GLY A 127 5.84 43.63 -3.25
N PHE A 128 6.31 42.70 -4.10
CA PHE A 128 7.64 42.12 -4.03
C PHE A 128 8.33 42.26 -5.39
N ALA A 129 9.65 42.46 -5.38
CA ALA A 129 10.46 42.47 -6.60
C ALA A 129 11.26 41.17 -6.66
N GLY A 130 11.41 40.61 -7.86
CA GLY A 130 12.41 39.58 -8.12
C GLY A 130 13.82 40.17 -8.14
N PRO A 131 14.86 39.31 -8.23
CA PRO A 131 16.25 39.73 -8.28
C PRO A 131 16.53 40.68 -9.46
N GLU A 132 17.28 41.76 -9.21
CA GLU A 132 17.65 42.76 -10.23
C GLU A 132 18.72 42.24 -11.19
N ASP A 133 19.59 41.35 -10.72
CA ASP A 133 20.66 40.75 -11.51
C ASP A 133 20.99 39.30 -11.10
N ALA A 134 21.92 38.68 -11.84
CA ALA A 134 22.29 37.29 -11.64
C ALA A 134 23.05 37.03 -10.33
N GLN A 135 23.70 38.04 -9.74
CA GLN A 135 24.36 37.88 -8.44
C GLN A 135 23.30 37.88 -7.35
N GLU A 136 22.35 38.82 -7.37
CA GLU A 136 21.24 38.83 -6.42
C GLU A 136 20.38 37.57 -6.53
N ALA A 137 20.14 37.08 -7.75
CA ALA A 137 19.42 35.82 -7.95
C ALA A 137 20.14 34.61 -7.32
N ALA A 138 21.47 34.57 -7.41
CA ALA A 138 22.27 33.52 -6.78
C ALA A 138 22.27 33.66 -5.25
N ASP A 139 22.43 34.89 -4.74
CA ASP A 139 22.40 35.16 -3.30
C ASP A 139 21.04 34.78 -2.69
N LEU A 140 19.92 35.14 -3.35
CA LEU A 140 18.58 34.76 -2.91
C LEU A 140 18.32 33.26 -3.01
N PHE A 141 18.92 32.58 -4.00
CA PHE A 141 18.83 31.13 -4.12
C PHE A 141 19.60 30.45 -2.97
N ASP A 142 20.83 30.90 -2.69
CA ASP A 142 21.62 30.40 -1.56
C ASP A 142 20.90 30.66 -0.22
N ASP A 143 20.26 31.83 -0.05
CA ASP A 143 19.43 32.15 1.11
C ASP A 143 18.22 31.21 1.20
N ALA A 144 17.56 30.92 0.07
CA ALA A 144 16.43 29.97 0.02
C ALA A 144 16.86 28.56 0.45
N ILE A 145 17.99 28.05 -0.05
CA ILE A 145 18.53 26.75 0.37
C ILE A 145 18.88 26.77 1.86
N GLY A 146 19.52 27.84 2.34
CA GLY A 146 19.89 27.98 3.75
C GLY A 146 18.69 27.97 4.71
N VAL A 147 17.56 28.59 4.34
CA VAL A 147 16.33 28.51 5.16
C VAL A 147 15.67 27.15 5.08
N ILE A 148 15.72 26.46 3.94
CA ILE A 148 15.20 25.10 3.78
C ILE A 148 15.96 24.14 4.69
N GLU A 149 17.29 24.12 4.61
CA GLU A 149 18.16 23.21 5.39
C GLU A 149 18.05 23.41 6.90
N THR A 150 17.66 24.60 7.36
CA THR A 150 17.54 24.93 8.79
C THR A 150 16.10 24.90 9.31
N SER A 151 15.13 24.59 8.43
CA SER A 151 13.72 24.47 8.80
C SER A 151 13.43 23.15 9.51
N HIS A 152 12.30 23.09 10.21
CA HIS A 152 11.79 21.84 10.79
C HIS A 152 10.86 21.12 9.82
N LEU A 153 10.13 21.86 8.98
CA LEU A 153 9.21 21.32 7.99
C LEU A 153 9.27 22.16 6.71
N VAL A 154 9.36 21.48 5.58
CA VAL A 154 9.13 22.02 4.25
C VAL A 154 7.73 21.59 3.79
N ILE A 155 6.91 22.56 3.41
CA ILE A 155 5.65 22.32 2.71
C ILE A 155 5.94 22.47 1.22
N ASP A 156 5.91 21.37 0.48
CA ASP A 156 6.08 21.37 -0.97
C ASP A 156 4.73 21.59 -1.67
N ALA A 157 4.55 22.80 -2.18
CA ALA A 157 3.39 23.22 -2.97
C ALA A 157 3.84 23.86 -4.30
N MET A 158 4.97 23.41 -4.87
CA MET A 158 5.51 24.00 -6.11
C MET A 158 4.67 23.61 -7.32
N THR A 159 4.26 22.35 -7.39
CA THR A 159 3.46 21.78 -8.48
C THR A 159 2.46 20.77 -7.95
N GLY A 160 1.29 20.66 -8.57
CA GLY A 160 0.29 19.60 -8.30
C GLY A 160 -0.10 18.92 -9.62
N ILE A 161 -1.34 18.44 -9.75
CA ILE A 161 -1.86 17.76 -10.96
C ILE A 161 -1.71 18.51 -12.32
N GLY A 162 -1.26 19.76 -12.33
CA GLY A 162 -0.93 20.56 -13.52
C GLY A 162 0.38 20.21 -14.22
N LEU A 163 1.30 19.51 -13.54
CA LEU A 163 2.60 19.19 -14.09
C LEU A 163 2.51 18.10 -15.17
N ASN A 164 3.31 18.25 -16.24
CA ASN A 164 3.47 17.23 -17.27
C ASN A 164 4.97 17.03 -17.54
N GLY A 165 5.48 15.85 -17.16
CA GLY A 165 6.90 15.51 -17.22
C GLY A 165 7.75 16.24 -16.16
N ALA A 166 9.05 16.32 -16.40
CA ALA A 166 10.02 16.86 -15.44
C ALA A 166 9.78 18.34 -15.06
N LEU A 167 10.16 18.69 -13.83
CA LEU A 167 10.31 20.08 -13.39
C LEU A 167 11.25 20.85 -14.32
N ARG A 168 11.06 22.17 -14.40
CA ARG A 168 11.88 23.07 -15.22
C ARG A 168 12.19 24.36 -14.48
N GLY A 169 13.34 24.96 -14.77
CA GLY A 169 13.72 26.26 -14.22
C GLY A 169 13.94 26.19 -12.71
N ILE A 170 13.49 27.22 -11.98
CA ILE A 170 13.72 27.37 -10.53
C ILE A 170 13.21 26.16 -9.73
N PRO A 171 11.97 25.64 -9.92
CA PRO A 171 11.52 24.44 -9.23
C PRO A 171 12.46 23.23 -9.39
N ALA A 172 12.99 23.02 -10.60
CA ALA A 172 13.92 21.91 -10.86
C ALA A 172 15.25 22.10 -10.14
N HIS A 173 15.76 23.34 -10.09
CA HIS A 173 16.99 23.64 -9.37
C HIS A 173 16.84 23.47 -7.86
N ILE A 174 15.71 23.87 -7.27
CA ILE A 174 15.44 23.60 -5.86
C ILE A 174 15.37 22.11 -5.61
N ALA A 175 14.55 21.38 -6.38
CA ALA A 175 14.39 19.94 -6.21
C ALA A 175 15.71 19.17 -6.35
N ALA A 176 16.60 19.59 -7.25
CA ALA A 176 17.92 18.98 -7.40
C ALA A 176 18.88 19.25 -6.22
N GLU A 177 18.72 20.37 -5.51
CA GLU A 177 19.57 20.73 -4.37
C GLU A 177 19.04 20.17 -3.05
N VAL A 178 17.72 20.08 -2.88
CA VAL A 178 17.08 19.67 -1.61
C VAL A 178 16.44 18.28 -1.64
N GLY A 179 16.38 17.67 -2.83
CA GLY A 179 15.80 16.35 -3.07
C GLY A 179 16.76 15.46 -3.83
N GLU A 180 16.27 14.81 -4.88
CA GLU A 180 17.00 13.82 -5.69
C GLU A 180 16.84 14.14 -7.19
N ASP A 181 17.77 13.68 -8.03
CA ASP A 181 17.77 13.92 -9.48
C ASP A 181 17.69 12.62 -10.29
N GLY A 182 16.45 12.15 -10.53
CA GLY A 182 16.16 11.05 -11.45
C GLY A 182 16.64 9.66 -11.03
N GLU A 183 17.30 9.52 -9.88
CA GLU A 183 17.66 8.23 -9.29
C GLU A 183 16.48 7.66 -8.49
N LEU A 184 16.41 6.33 -8.38
CA LEU A 184 15.44 5.69 -7.48
C LEU A 184 15.87 5.93 -6.03
N PRO A 185 14.93 6.19 -5.10
CA PRO A 185 15.29 6.34 -3.69
C PRO A 185 15.90 5.04 -3.16
N ASP A 186 17.05 5.16 -2.47
CA ASP A 186 17.76 4.03 -1.86
C ASP A 186 16.94 3.33 -0.74
N THR A 187 15.94 4.02 -0.19
CA THR A 187 15.03 3.50 0.83
C THR A 187 13.59 3.83 0.44
N ILE A 188 12.70 2.84 0.51
CA ILE A 188 11.25 3.11 0.55
C ILE A 188 11.00 4.01 1.75
N ALA A 189 10.25 5.09 1.60
CA ALA A 189 9.78 5.87 2.74
C ALA A 189 9.10 4.90 3.71
N LEU A 190 9.69 4.72 4.90
CA LEU A 190 9.17 3.77 5.86
C LEU A 190 7.70 4.12 6.14
N PRO A 191 6.80 3.14 6.36
CA PRO A 191 5.38 3.42 6.64
C PRO A 191 5.14 4.38 7.81
N HIS A 192 6.17 4.53 8.66
CA HIS A 192 6.17 5.32 9.88
C HIS A 192 7.06 6.59 9.78
N GLY A 193 7.56 6.91 8.58
CA GLY A 193 8.58 7.94 8.36
C GLY A 193 9.98 7.48 8.80
N ARG A 194 11.02 8.25 8.44
CA ARG A 194 12.35 8.09 9.04
C ARG A 194 12.23 8.33 10.55
N SER A 195 13.00 7.60 11.37
CA SER A 195 13.11 7.92 12.80
C SER A 195 13.50 9.39 12.95
N GLY A 196 12.59 10.19 13.52
CA GLY A 196 12.49 11.65 13.39
C GLY A 196 13.57 12.48 14.08
N ASP A 197 14.85 12.21 13.79
CA ASP A 197 15.98 13.00 14.29
C ASP A 197 16.66 13.85 13.20
N GLU A 198 16.25 13.73 11.93
CA GLU A 198 16.85 14.48 10.81
C GLU A 198 15.81 15.41 10.18
N PHE A 199 16.04 16.71 10.33
CA PHE A 199 15.28 17.78 9.70
C PHE A 199 15.98 18.24 8.40
N PRO A 200 15.23 18.83 7.44
CA PRO A 200 13.79 19.11 7.51
C PRO A 200 12.90 17.90 7.19
N LEU A 201 11.71 17.85 7.81
CA LEU A 201 10.63 16.99 7.32
C LEU A 201 10.01 17.59 6.06
N VAL A 202 9.37 16.78 5.21
CA VAL A 202 8.70 17.24 3.99
C VAL A 202 7.23 16.82 3.95
N LEU A 203 6.33 17.81 3.84
CA LEU A 203 4.90 17.63 3.55
C LEU A 203 4.60 18.05 2.11
N ALA A 204 4.32 17.09 1.24
CA ALA A 204 3.88 17.38 -0.12
C ALA A 204 2.37 17.66 -0.16
N VAL A 205 2.00 18.74 -0.84
CA VAL A 205 0.61 19.15 -1.07
C VAL A 205 0.15 18.60 -2.41
N ASP A 206 -0.95 17.85 -2.40
CA ASP A 206 -1.54 17.09 -3.51
C ASP A 206 -0.68 15.91 -3.99
N THR A 207 0.53 16.19 -4.49
CA THR A 207 1.51 15.20 -4.98
C THR A 207 2.93 15.74 -4.78
N PRO A 208 3.96 14.92 -4.49
CA PRO A 208 5.33 15.42 -4.42
C PRO A 208 5.76 16.09 -5.73
N SER A 209 6.40 17.26 -5.64
CA SER A 209 6.80 17.98 -6.84
C SER A 209 7.87 17.22 -7.62
N GLY A 210 7.63 17.10 -8.93
CA GLY A 210 8.55 16.43 -9.86
C GLY A 210 8.23 14.98 -10.18
N VAL A 211 7.18 14.41 -9.59
CA VAL A 211 6.70 13.07 -9.95
C VAL A 211 5.78 13.09 -11.18
N GLY A 212 5.74 11.97 -11.89
CA GLY A 212 4.79 11.70 -12.96
C GLY A 212 3.42 11.31 -12.40
N ILE A 213 2.48 12.25 -12.38
CA ILE A 213 1.17 12.09 -11.72
C ILE A 213 0.36 10.91 -12.26
N ASN A 214 0.29 10.76 -13.58
CA ASN A 214 -0.57 9.75 -14.23
C ASN A 214 0.15 8.42 -14.53
N ASP A 215 1.49 8.40 -14.51
CA ASP A 215 2.29 7.25 -14.93
C ASP A 215 3.20 6.70 -13.82
N GLY A 216 3.29 7.39 -12.68
CA GLY A 216 4.10 6.99 -11.53
C GLY A 216 5.60 7.17 -11.73
N THR A 217 6.06 7.90 -12.76
CA THR A 217 7.48 8.03 -13.10
C THR A 217 8.22 9.09 -12.27
N LEU A 218 9.56 9.08 -12.31
CA LEU A 218 10.42 10.12 -11.77
C LEU A 218 11.21 10.78 -12.93
N PRO A 219 10.60 11.68 -13.72
CA PRO A 219 11.14 12.15 -14.99
C PRO A 219 12.36 13.10 -14.89
N GLY A 220 12.79 13.47 -13.69
CA GLY A 220 13.90 14.40 -13.43
C GLY A 220 14.02 14.71 -11.94
N PRO A 221 14.45 15.92 -11.54
CA PRO A 221 14.52 16.32 -10.15
C PRO A 221 13.17 16.27 -9.44
N TYR A 222 13.14 15.72 -8.23
CA TYR A 222 11.96 15.60 -7.38
C TYR A 222 12.31 15.76 -5.90
N ILE A 223 11.30 16.05 -5.05
CA ILE A 223 11.47 16.13 -3.59
C ILE A 223 10.75 14.94 -2.95
N PRO A 224 11.45 14.01 -2.27
CA PRO A 224 10.80 12.97 -1.48
C PRO A 224 10.02 13.56 -0.31
N ALA A 225 8.79 13.09 -0.10
CA ALA A 225 7.94 13.50 1.00
C ALA A 225 8.00 12.50 2.16
N ASP A 226 7.96 13.01 3.40
CA ASP A 226 7.66 12.18 4.58
C ASP A 226 6.16 11.91 4.67
N VAL A 227 5.35 12.91 4.28
CA VAL A 227 3.89 12.82 4.18
C VAL A 227 3.42 13.50 2.90
N THR A 228 2.53 12.85 2.16
CA THR A 228 1.79 13.47 1.05
C THR A 228 0.33 13.59 1.46
N ILE A 229 -0.20 14.80 1.43
CA ILE A 229 -1.65 15.02 1.55
C ILE A 229 -2.25 15.14 0.16
N THR A 230 -3.18 14.27 -0.19
CA THR A 230 -3.84 14.22 -1.50
C THR A 230 -5.33 14.48 -1.35
N PHE A 231 -5.91 15.20 -2.31
CA PHE A 231 -7.27 15.72 -2.18
C PHE A 231 -8.27 15.02 -3.10
N GLY A 232 -9.43 14.68 -2.54
CA GLY A 232 -10.63 14.22 -3.22
C GLY A 232 -10.57 12.80 -3.77
N ALA A 233 -9.45 12.39 -4.36
CA ALA A 233 -9.19 11.03 -4.82
C ALA A 233 -7.69 10.79 -4.94
N LEU A 234 -7.26 9.52 -4.90
CA LEU A 234 -5.88 9.14 -5.19
C LEU A 234 -5.55 9.38 -6.67
N LYS A 235 -4.29 9.70 -6.95
CA LYS A 235 -3.72 9.83 -8.30
C LYS A 235 -2.82 8.63 -8.58
N PRO A 236 -2.57 8.26 -9.85
CA PRO A 236 -1.76 7.07 -10.15
C PRO A 236 -0.38 7.09 -9.50
N CYS A 237 0.27 8.24 -9.33
CA CYS A 237 1.54 8.36 -8.60
C CYS A 237 1.48 7.91 -7.14
N ASP A 238 0.30 7.93 -6.51
CA ASP A 238 0.11 7.47 -5.13
C ASP A 238 0.26 5.93 -5.04
N LEU A 239 -0.07 5.22 -6.12
CA LEU A 239 -0.13 3.75 -6.16
C LEU A 239 0.95 3.11 -7.06
N LEU A 240 1.50 3.86 -8.01
CA LEU A 240 2.44 3.35 -9.00
C LEU A 240 3.89 3.64 -8.62
N PRO A 241 4.78 2.63 -8.70
CA PRO A 241 6.21 2.87 -8.62
C PRO A 241 6.76 3.46 -9.92
N PRO A 242 7.87 4.22 -9.85
CA PRO A 242 8.63 4.55 -8.64
C PRO A 242 8.08 5.69 -7.77
N ALA A 243 7.12 6.50 -8.23
CA ALA A 243 6.62 7.67 -7.49
C ALA A 243 6.06 7.33 -6.11
N THR A 244 5.37 6.19 -5.96
CA THR A 244 4.83 5.76 -4.66
C THR A 244 5.91 5.63 -3.56
N TYR A 245 7.17 5.36 -3.93
CA TYR A 245 8.28 5.28 -2.97
C TYR A 245 8.66 6.61 -2.34
N VAL A 246 8.24 7.72 -2.95
CA VAL A 246 8.60 9.09 -2.55
C VAL A 246 7.38 9.86 -2.02
N CYS A 247 6.19 9.25 -1.98
CA CYS A 247 4.99 9.87 -1.40
C CYS A 247 4.96 9.84 0.13
N GLY A 248 5.83 9.04 0.77
CA GLY A 248 5.81 8.89 2.22
C GLY A 248 4.48 8.33 2.71
N ARG A 249 4.05 8.77 3.90
CA ARG A 249 2.72 8.45 4.41
C ARG A 249 1.66 9.27 3.68
N GLN A 250 0.61 8.60 3.20
CA GLN A 250 -0.46 9.28 2.48
C GLN A 250 -1.60 9.70 3.42
N VAL A 251 -2.07 10.92 3.26
CA VAL A 251 -3.29 11.45 3.88
C VAL A 251 -4.26 11.79 2.76
N LEU A 252 -5.43 11.14 2.72
CA LEU A 252 -6.45 11.37 1.71
C LEU A 252 -7.58 12.22 2.30
N VAL A 253 -7.83 13.38 1.72
CA VAL A 253 -8.92 14.29 2.14
C VAL A 253 -10.17 13.99 1.32
N ASP A 254 -11.27 13.69 1.99
CA ASP A 254 -12.56 13.47 1.32
C ASP A 254 -13.29 14.79 1.01
N PHE A 255 -13.57 15.01 -0.27
CA PHE A 255 -14.37 16.14 -0.76
C PHE A 255 -15.77 15.73 -1.21
N GLY A 256 -16.13 14.45 -1.09
CA GLY A 256 -17.39 13.88 -1.57
C GLY A 256 -17.46 13.84 -3.09
N PHE A 257 -16.36 13.46 -3.76
CA PHE A 257 -16.34 13.29 -5.21
C PHE A 257 -17.27 12.16 -5.65
N ASP A 258 -17.97 12.37 -6.76
CA ASP A 258 -18.73 11.32 -7.44
C ASP A 258 -17.82 10.57 -8.40
N THR A 259 -17.33 9.39 -7.96
CA THR A 259 -16.40 8.54 -8.72
C THR A 259 -17.10 7.56 -9.66
N GLU A 260 -18.40 7.28 -9.46
CA GLU A 260 -19.17 6.29 -10.23
C GLU A 260 -19.06 6.46 -11.77
N PRO A 261 -19.01 7.69 -12.33
CA PRO A 261 -18.90 7.88 -13.78
C PRO A 261 -17.52 7.57 -14.38
N PHE A 262 -16.50 7.29 -13.56
CA PHE A 262 -15.10 7.22 -13.98
C PHE A 262 -14.53 5.83 -13.74
N THR A 263 -13.71 5.35 -14.67
CA THR A 263 -12.96 4.11 -14.49
C THR A 263 -11.62 4.45 -13.83
N PRO A 264 -11.23 3.79 -12.73
CA PRO A 264 -9.92 3.97 -12.14
C PRO A 264 -8.80 3.69 -13.15
N ALA A 265 -7.75 4.51 -13.11
CA ALA A 265 -6.55 4.29 -13.92
C ALA A 265 -5.69 3.16 -13.35
N VAL A 266 -5.70 2.99 -12.03
CA VAL A 266 -5.07 1.86 -11.34
C VAL A 266 -5.79 1.59 -10.02
N GLU A 267 -5.88 0.32 -9.63
CA GLU A 267 -6.51 -0.11 -8.38
C GLU A 267 -5.53 -0.92 -7.52
N ALA A 268 -5.45 -0.61 -6.22
CA ALA A 268 -4.68 -1.38 -5.27
C ALA A 268 -5.49 -2.55 -4.71
N VAL A 269 -4.87 -3.74 -4.64
CA VAL A 269 -5.51 -4.87 -3.97
C VAL A 269 -5.50 -4.67 -2.46
N THR A 270 -6.68 -4.60 -1.88
CA THR A 270 -6.90 -4.48 -0.44
C THR A 270 -7.07 -5.84 0.23
N ARG A 271 -7.05 -5.85 1.56
CA ARG A 271 -7.35 -7.07 2.34
C ARG A 271 -8.75 -7.60 2.05
N ARG A 272 -9.73 -6.70 1.87
CA ARG A 272 -11.12 -7.05 1.56
C ARG A 272 -11.23 -7.68 0.17
N THR A 273 -10.68 -7.04 -0.86
CA THR A 273 -10.66 -7.57 -2.23
C THR A 273 -9.96 -8.94 -2.30
N ALA A 274 -8.84 -9.10 -1.57
CA ALA A 274 -8.17 -10.39 -1.45
C ALA A 274 -9.05 -11.45 -0.77
N ALA A 275 -9.76 -11.11 0.30
CA ALA A 275 -10.65 -12.04 0.99
C ALA A 275 -11.83 -12.49 0.13
N GLN A 276 -12.46 -11.57 -0.61
CA GLN A 276 -13.56 -11.86 -1.54
C GLN A 276 -13.17 -12.84 -2.65
N ALA A 277 -11.90 -12.83 -3.06
CA ALA A 277 -11.34 -13.74 -4.06
C ALA A 277 -10.93 -15.13 -3.49
N VAL A 278 -10.94 -15.31 -2.16
CA VAL A 278 -10.70 -16.61 -1.53
C VAL A 278 -11.96 -17.46 -1.58
N ARG A 279 -11.88 -18.58 -2.29
CA ARG A 279 -12.98 -19.55 -2.32
C ARG A 279 -13.11 -20.30 -0.99
N LEU A 280 -14.19 -20.05 -0.26
CA LEU A 280 -14.51 -20.78 0.96
C LEU A 280 -14.87 -22.26 0.69
N PRO A 281 -14.53 -23.19 1.60
CA PRO A 281 -14.96 -24.58 1.47
C PRO A 281 -16.48 -24.75 1.62
N HIS A 282 -17.09 -25.59 0.78
CA HIS A 282 -18.51 -25.94 0.83
C HIS A 282 -18.74 -27.42 1.14
N ILE A 283 -19.90 -27.76 1.71
CA ILE A 283 -20.25 -29.15 2.10
C ILE A 283 -20.21 -30.14 0.93
N THR A 284 -20.45 -29.66 -0.29
CA THR A 284 -20.44 -30.48 -1.51
C THR A 284 -19.05 -30.63 -2.13
N ASP A 285 -18.02 -30.07 -1.49
CA ASP A 285 -16.70 -30.04 -2.10
C ASP A 285 -16.04 -31.41 -2.19
N ALA A 286 -15.41 -31.63 -3.34
CA ALA A 286 -14.44 -32.67 -3.57
C ALA A 286 -13.10 -32.04 -3.93
N LYS A 287 -12.03 -32.86 -3.93
CA LYS A 287 -10.68 -32.43 -4.35
C LYS A 287 -10.62 -31.82 -5.76
N TYR A 288 -11.62 -32.04 -6.60
CA TYR A 288 -11.71 -31.47 -7.94
C TYR A 288 -12.47 -30.14 -7.98
N SER A 289 -13.49 -29.95 -7.12
CA SER A 289 -14.28 -28.71 -7.07
C SER A 289 -13.56 -27.58 -6.33
N ARG A 290 -12.56 -27.92 -5.51
CA ARG A 290 -11.61 -26.97 -4.90
C ARG A 290 -10.44 -26.59 -5.83
N GLY A 291 -10.53 -26.92 -7.11
CA GLY A 291 -9.47 -26.65 -8.10
C GLY A 291 -8.35 -27.70 -8.10
N VAL A 292 -7.75 -27.89 -9.27
CA VAL A 292 -6.54 -28.71 -9.45
C VAL A 292 -5.49 -27.88 -10.19
N VAL A 293 -4.35 -27.68 -9.57
CA VAL A 293 -3.22 -26.99 -10.19
C VAL A 293 -2.23 -27.99 -10.77
N GLY A 294 -1.85 -27.79 -12.03
CA GLY A 294 -0.84 -28.54 -12.75
C GLY A 294 0.50 -27.84 -12.73
N LEU A 295 1.57 -28.52 -12.33
CA LEU A 295 2.90 -27.94 -12.24
C LEU A 295 3.84 -28.63 -13.23
N VAL A 296 4.40 -27.84 -14.15
CA VAL A 296 5.52 -28.20 -15.03
C VAL A 296 6.71 -27.30 -14.68
N THR A 297 7.17 -27.44 -13.45
CA THR A 297 8.25 -26.66 -12.86
C THR A 297 9.42 -27.56 -12.48
N GLY A 298 10.57 -26.96 -12.26
CA GLY A 298 11.84 -27.60 -11.95
C GLY A 298 12.45 -28.38 -13.11
N SER A 299 13.74 -28.63 -12.94
CA SER A 299 14.58 -29.41 -13.85
C SER A 299 15.48 -30.36 -13.05
N ASP A 300 16.26 -31.21 -13.73
CA ASP A 300 17.28 -31.99 -13.04
C ASP A 300 18.35 -31.08 -12.41
N GLU A 301 18.63 -29.90 -12.97
CA GLU A 301 19.58 -28.93 -12.44
C GLU A 301 18.99 -28.13 -11.28
N TYR A 302 17.76 -27.65 -11.43
CA TYR A 302 17.05 -26.81 -10.45
C TYR A 302 15.77 -27.52 -9.92
N PRO A 303 15.88 -28.63 -9.18
CA PRO A 303 14.71 -29.33 -8.66
C PRO A 303 14.06 -28.59 -7.47
N GLY A 304 14.72 -27.59 -6.90
CA GLY A 304 14.20 -26.80 -5.77
C GLY A 304 12.94 -26.01 -6.14
N ALA A 305 12.88 -25.45 -7.35
CA ALA A 305 11.72 -24.71 -7.84
C ALA A 305 10.46 -25.59 -7.86
N ALA A 306 10.59 -26.86 -8.27
CA ALA A 306 9.48 -27.81 -8.23
C ALA A 306 8.97 -28.06 -6.81
N VAL A 307 9.86 -28.10 -5.81
CA VAL A 307 9.47 -28.29 -4.41
C VAL A 307 8.75 -27.05 -3.90
N LEU A 308 9.34 -25.86 -4.07
CA LEU A 308 8.76 -24.59 -3.60
C LEU A 308 7.41 -24.30 -4.25
N SER A 309 7.30 -24.44 -5.58
CA SER A 309 6.04 -24.19 -6.28
C SER A 309 4.94 -25.21 -5.89
N SER A 310 5.32 -26.49 -5.65
CA SER A 310 4.36 -27.52 -5.23
C SER A 310 3.88 -27.32 -3.80
N GLU A 311 4.78 -26.92 -2.92
CA GLU A 311 4.48 -26.63 -1.52
C GLU A 311 3.59 -25.38 -1.39
N ALA A 312 3.95 -24.30 -2.09
CA ALA A 312 3.15 -23.09 -2.14
C ALA A 312 1.73 -23.35 -2.67
N ALA A 313 1.63 -24.09 -3.77
CA ALA A 313 0.36 -24.50 -4.33
C ALA A 313 -0.49 -25.32 -3.34
N ALA A 314 0.09 -26.31 -2.66
CA ALA A 314 -0.60 -27.13 -1.67
C ALA A 314 -1.09 -26.32 -0.46
N ASN A 315 -0.31 -25.31 -0.06
CA ASN A 315 -0.63 -24.41 1.05
C ASN A 315 -1.59 -23.28 0.68
N SER A 316 -1.99 -23.16 -0.60
CA SER A 316 -2.83 -22.06 -1.12
C SER A 316 -4.25 -22.50 -1.45
N ASN A 317 -4.90 -23.23 -0.53
CA ASN A 317 -6.33 -23.59 -0.57
C ASN A 317 -6.81 -24.45 -1.77
N VAL A 318 -5.90 -24.97 -2.60
CA VAL A 318 -6.25 -25.84 -3.74
C VAL A 318 -6.69 -27.25 -3.29
N GLY A 319 -7.55 -27.90 -4.07
CA GLY A 319 -8.03 -29.25 -3.79
C GLY A 319 -7.02 -30.36 -4.12
N MET A 320 -6.17 -30.16 -5.12
CA MET A 320 -5.18 -31.15 -5.55
C MET A 320 -4.02 -30.51 -6.33
N VAL A 321 -2.80 -30.90 -5.99
CA VAL A 321 -1.60 -30.59 -6.78
C VAL A 321 -1.28 -31.76 -7.71
N ARG A 322 -1.08 -31.45 -8.99
CA ARG A 322 -0.63 -32.41 -10.01
C ARG A 322 0.74 -32.00 -10.53
N TYR A 323 1.74 -32.84 -10.35
CA TYR A 323 3.12 -32.51 -10.73
C TYR A 323 3.60 -33.32 -11.94
N VAL A 324 4.21 -32.65 -12.91
CA VAL A 324 4.76 -33.22 -14.13
C VAL A 324 6.16 -32.67 -14.37
N GLY A 325 7.17 -33.41 -13.95
CA GLY A 325 8.58 -33.04 -14.18
C GLY A 325 9.54 -34.25 -14.10
N PRO A 326 10.86 -34.01 -14.06
CA PRO A 326 11.88 -35.06 -13.99
C PRO A 326 11.76 -35.92 -12.72
N VAL A 327 12.20 -37.18 -12.79
CA VAL A 327 12.10 -38.14 -11.66
C VAL A 327 12.79 -37.62 -10.40
N ARG A 328 13.95 -36.95 -10.54
CA ARG A 328 14.66 -36.34 -9.41
C ARG A 328 13.79 -35.35 -8.66
N ALA A 329 13.07 -34.48 -9.39
CA ALA A 329 12.18 -33.50 -8.80
C ALA A 329 10.91 -34.15 -8.23
N GLN A 330 10.34 -35.17 -8.90
CA GLN A 330 9.21 -35.95 -8.36
C GLN A 330 9.53 -36.54 -6.98
N ASP A 331 10.69 -37.17 -6.82
CA ASP A 331 11.13 -37.76 -5.55
C ASP A 331 11.30 -36.71 -4.45
N MET A 332 11.70 -35.48 -4.81
CA MET A 332 11.85 -34.37 -3.86
C MET A 332 10.51 -33.76 -3.48
N VAL A 333 9.62 -33.57 -4.44
CA VAL A 333 8.24 -33.10 -4.21
C VAL A 333 7.51 -34.06 -3.28
N LEU A 334 7.55 -35.38 -3.55
CA LEU A 334 6.87 -36.38 -2.71
C LEU A 334 7.38 -36.46 -1.27
N ARG A 335 8.60 -35.98 -0.99
CA ARG A 335 9.11 -35.90 0.39
C ARG A 335 8.52 -34.72 1.16
N ARG A 336 8.19 -33.62 0.47
CA ARG A 336 7.68 -32.40 1.08
C ARG A 336 6.16 -32.31 1.03
N VAL A 337 5.57 -32.76 -0.07
CA VAL A 337 4.14 -32.76 -0.40
C VAL A 337 3.72 -34.18 -0.81
N PRO A 338 3.59 -35.13 0.13
CA PRO A 338 3.25 -36.53 -0.17
C PRO A 338 1.88 -36.72 -0.84
N GLU A 339 0.98 -35.74 -0.73
CA GLU A 339 -0.34 -35.69 -1.36
C GLU A 339 -0.31 -35.31 -2.85
N ALA A 340 0.82 -34.81 -3.36
CA ALA A 340 0.97 -34.43 -4.75
C ALA A 340 0.80 -35.63 -5.70
N VAL A 341 0.01 -35.45 -6.75
CA VAL A 341 -0.27 -36.49 -7.74
C VAL A 341 0.68 -36.38 -8.92
N MET A 342 1.52 -37.38 -9.11
CA MET A 342 2.49 -37.42 -10.22
C MET A 342 1.81 -37.78 -11.56
N GLY A 343 2.14 -37.03 -12.61
CA GLY A 343 1.76 -37.35 -13.99
C GLY A 343 0.56 -36.57 -14.55
N LYS A 344 0.26 -36.81 -15.84
CA LYS A 344 -0.72 -36.04 -16.62
C LYS A 344 -2.18 -36.28 -16.20
N GLY A 345 -3.04 -35.30 -16.46
CA GLY A 345 -4.50 -35.41 -16.42
C GLY A 345 -5.16 -34.05 -16.25
N HIS A 346 -6.45 -34.01 -15.92
CA HIS A 346 -7.23 -32.78 -15.78
C HIS A 346 -6.65 -31.83 -14.74
N VAL A 347 -6.59 -30.55 -15.10
CA VAL A 347 -6.21 -29.42 -14.25
C VAL A 347 -7.12 -28.24 -14.59
N GLN A 348 -7.27 -27.32 -13.65
CA GLN A 348 -8.01 -26.07 -13.77
C GLN A 348 -7.08 -24.86 -13.89
N SER A 349 -5.79 -25.03 -13.61
CA SER A 349 -4.74 -24.07 -13.95
C SER A 349 -3.41 -24.79 -14.16
N TRP A 350 -2.51 -24.19 -14.92
CA TRP A 350 -1.13 -24.62 -15.08
C TRP A 350 -0.14 -23.60 -14.50
N VAL A 351 1.01 -24.07 -14.01
CA VAL A 351 2.20 -23.27 -13.71
C VAL A 351 3.39 -23.90 -14.41
N VAL A 352 4.14 -23.11 -15.17
CA VAL A 352 5.25 -23.58 -15.99
C VAL A 352 6.46 -22.67 -15.88
N GLY A 353 7.65 -23.25 -16.08
CA GLY A 353 8.89 -22.48 -16.34
C GLY A 353 9.78 -22.18 -15.13
N SER A 354 9.24 -22.07 -13.93
CA SER A 354 10.05 -21.93 -12.70
C SER A 354 11.10 -23.06 -12.60
N GLY A 355 12.38 -22.72 -12.47
CA GLY A 355 13.50 -23.69 -12.43
C GLY A 355 13.78 -24.46 -13.73
N VAL A 356 13.23 -24.01 -14.86
CA VAL A 356 13.59 -24.48 -16.20
C VAL A 356 14.62 -23.52 -16.79
N PRO A 357 15.74 -23.99 -17.37
CA PRO A 357 16.72 -23.10 -18.00
C PRO A 357 16.11 -22.32 -19.18
N ALA A 358 16.46 -21.04 -19.34
CA ALA A 358 16.13 -20.24 -20.52
C ALA A 358 17.18 -20.44 -21.64
N GLY A 359 16.81 -20.19 -22.90
CA GLY A 359 17.75 -20.15 -24.03
C GLY A 359 17.58 -21.28 -25.06
N PRO A 360 18.49 -21.39 -26.05
CA PRO A 360 18.34 -22.30 -27.17
C PRO A 360 18.32 -23.76 -26.69
N ASP A 361 17.44 -24.57 -27.28
CA ASP A 361 17.39 -26.02 -27.07
C ASP A 361 18.75 -26.63 -27.47
N GLU A 362 19.65 -26.84 -26.51
CA GLU A 362 20.88 -27.61 -26.73
C GLU A 362 20.54 -29.12 -26.80
N GLY A 363 19.80 -29.51 -27.84
CA GLY A 363 19.60 -30.89 -28.26
C GLY A 363 18.41 -31.63 -27.63
N ASP A 364 18.50 -32.96 -27.59
CA ASP A 364 17.41 -33.88 -27.21
C ASP A 364 17.18 -33.97 -25.68
N VAL A 365 17.77 -33.05 -24.91
CA VAL A 365 18.01 -33.19 -23.47
C VAL A 365 16.96 -32.46 -22.62
N ASP A 366 16.35 -31.37 -23.09
CA ASP A 366 15.37 -30.63 -22.28
C ASP A 366 13.91 -31.02 -22.57
N GLN A 367 13.51 -32.19 -22.03
CA GLN A 367 12.13 -32.67 -22.12
C GLN A 367 11.10 -31.75 -21.42
N GLN A 368 11.54 -30.88 -20.51
CA GLN A 368 10.65 -29.91 -19.85
C GLN A 368 10.33 -28.76 -20.80
N ARG A 369 11.33 -28.13 -21.42
CA ARG A 369 11.10 -27.06 -22.42
C ARG A 369 10.22 -27.52 -23.58
N LYS A 370 10.49 -28.71 -24.15
CA LYS A 370 9.63 -29.27 -25.21
C LYS A 370 8.18 -29.47 -24.78
N ARG A 371 7.95 -29.85 -23.52
CA ARG A 371 6.61 -30.03 -22.96
C ARG A 371 5.91 -28.69 -22.74
N ILE A 372 6.65 -27.70 -22.23
CA ILE A 372 6.14 -26.35 -22.01
C ILE A 372 5.78 -25.71 -23.35
N GLY A 373 6.69 -25.72 -24.33
CA GLY A 373 6.40 -25.18 -25.66
C GLY A 373 5.22 -25.85 -26.35
N ALA A 374 5.08 -27.18 -26.22
CA ALA A 374 3.92 -27.90 -26.73
C ALA A 374 2.61 -27.54 -26.00
N LEU A 375 2.67 -27.19 -24.71
CA LEU A 375 1.51 -26.72 -23.95
C LEU A 375 1.15 -25.29 -24.35
N LEU A 376 2.14 -24.38 -24.38
CA LEU A 376 1.96 -22.96 -24.71
C LEU A 376 1.49 -22.73 -26.14
N ALA A 377 1.81 -23.63 -27.08
CA ALA A 377 1.26 -23.58 -28.44
C ALA A 377 -0.27 -23.46 -28.44
N HIS A 378 -0.96 -24.22 -27.58
CA HIS A 378 -2.42 -24.21 -27.46
C HIS A 378 -3.04 -22.90 -26.95
N TYR A 379 -2.21 -22.00 -26.42
CA TYR A 379 -2.63 -20.69 -25.91
C TYR A 379 -2.41 -19.56 -26.92
N ALA A 380 -1.93 -19.87 -28.13
CA ALA A 380 -1.81 -18.89 -29.19
C ALA A 380 -3.19 -18.31 -29.55
N ALA A 381 -3.27 -16.99 -29.72
CA ALA A 381 -4.54 -16.29 -29.97
C ALA A 381 -5.24 -16.74 -31.27
N ASP A 382 -4.50 -17.29 -32.23
CA ASP A 382 -5.01 -17.80 -33.50
C ASP A 382 -5.38 -19.30 -33.48
N GLU A 383 -5.14 -20.00 -32.35
CA GLU A 383 -5.47 -21.42 -32.22
C GLU A 383 -6.94 -21.65 -31.84
N ALA A 384 -7.60 -22.57 -32.54
CA ALA A 384 -8.99 -22.89 -32.27
C ALA A 384 -9.17 -23.59 -30.91
N GLY A 385 -9.97 -22.99 -30.03
CA GLY A 385 -10.25 -23.51 -28.69
C GLY A 385 -9.30 -23.01 -27.60
N SER A 386 -8.45 -22.01 -27.91
CA SER A 386 -7.58 -21.34 -26.93
C SER A 386 -8.38 -20.71 -25.78
N GLU A 387 -9.56 -20.14 -26.07
CA GLU A 387 -10.48 -19.59 -25.06
C GLU A 387 -11.04 -20.64 -24.08
N GLU A 388 -11.08 -21.92 -24.47
CA GLU A 388 -11.54 -23.03 -23.61
C GLU A 388 -10.40 -23.60 -22.73
N MET A 389 -9.18 -23.08 -22.86
CA MET A 389 -8.04 -23.55 -22.09
C MET A 389 -8.09 -23.02 -20.65
N PRO A 390 -7.58 -23.79 -19.67
CA PRO A 390 -7.47 -23.29 -18.31
C PRO A 390 -6.39 -22.22 -18.20
N PRO A 391 -6.49 -21.25 -17.28
CA PRO A 391 -5.45 -20.23 -17.08
C PRO A 391 -4.07 -20.83 -16.79
N ILE A 392 -3.02 -20.19 -17.29
CA ILE A 392 -1.63 -20.67 -17.19
C ILE A 392 -0.70 -19.57 -16.69
N VAL A 393 0.07 -19.88 -15.65
CA VAL A 393 1.15 -19.05 -15.13
C VAL A 393 2.46 -19.44 -15.81
N VAL A 394 3.12 -18.50 -16.47
CA VAL A 394 4.38 -18.67 -17.20
C VAL A 394 5.45 -17.85 -16.51
N ASP A 395 6.40 -18.54 -15.88
CA ASP A 395 7.44 -17.92 -15.08
C ASP A 395 8.84 -18.24 -15.63
N ALA A 396 9.79 -17.35 -15.32
CA ALA A 396 11.21 -17.53 -15.54
C ALA A 396 11.59 -18.10 -16.93
N GLY A 397 12.13 -19.32 -16.97
CA GLY A 397 12.67 -19.92 -18.19
C GLY A 397 11.63 -20.43 -19.19
N ALA A 398 10.33 -20.17 -18.98
CA ALA A 398 9.31 -20.38 -20.00
C ALA A 398 8.91 -19.10 -20.75
N LEU A 399 9.35 -17.92 -20.30
CA LEU A 399 8.99 -16.64 -20.92
C LEU A 399 9.47 -16.55 -22.38
N ASP A 400 10.60 -17.17 -22.72
CA ASP A 400 11.12 -17.23 -24.09
C ASP A 400 10.40 -18.23 -25.01
N LEU A 401 9.46 -19.01 -24.44
CA LEU A 401 8.65 -20.00 -25.17
C LEU A 401 7.23 -19.49 -25.48
N LEU A 402 6.93 -18.23 -25.13
CA LEU A 402 5.63 -17.63 -25.39
C LEU A 402 5.34 -17.55 -26.91
N PRO A 403 4.10 -17.85 -27.34
CA PRO A 403 3.62 -17.53 -28.69
C PRO A 403 3.83 -16.07 -29.07
N GLU A 404 3.68 -15.74 -30.36
CA GLU A 404 3.72 -14.33 -30.81
C GLU A 404 2.61 -13.49 -30.19
N SER A 405 1.41 -14.06 -30.07
CA SER A 405 0.27 -13.47 -29.37
C SER A 405 -0.51 -14.59 -28.68
N CYS A 406 -0.95 -14.33 -27.46
CA CYS A 406 -1.58 -15.26 -26.54
C CYS A 406 -2.99 -14.78 -26.17
N VAL A 407 -3.79 -15.70 -25.63
CA VAL A 407 -5.06 -15.35 -24.97
C VAL A 407 -4.84 -14.73 -23.58
N PRO A 408 -5.81 -13.94 -23.06
CA PRO A 408 -5.66 -13.18 -21.79
C PRO A 408 -5.44 -14.06 -20.55
N GLN A 409 -5.86 -15.32 -20.63
CA GLN A 409 -5.71 -16.36 -19.60
C GLN A 409 -4.24 -16.78 -19.38
N VAL A 410 -3.32 -16.36 -20.26
CA VAL A 410 -1.88 -16.52 -20.05
C VAL A 410 -1.40 -15.41 -19.12
N LEU A 411 -0.97 -15.78 -17.92
CA LEU A 411 -0.35 -14.91 -16.95
C LEU A 411 1.16 -15.07 -17.01
N ILE A 412 1.90 -14.01 -17.33
CA ILE A 412 3.36 -14.00 -17.27
C ILE A 412 3.83 -13.29 -16.01
N THR A 413 4.89 -13.80 -15.35
CA THR A 413 5.38 -13.26 -14.07
C THR A 413 6.83 -12.75 -14.12
N PRO A 414 7.23 -11.88 -15.06
CA PRO A 414 8.60 -11.43 -15.20
C PRO A 414 9.05 -10.50 -14.05
N HIS A 415 10.34 -10.53 -13.72
CA HIS A 415 11.00 -9.39 -13.07
C HIS A 415 11.51 -8.39 -14.14
N ALA A 416 12.02 -7.21 -13.75
CA ALA A 416 12.44 -6.16 -14.68
C ALA A 416 13.37 -6.66 -15.81
N GLY A 417 14.45 -7.36 -15.48
CA GLY A 417 15.34 -7.95 -16.48
C GLY A 417 14.72 -9.05 -17.38
N GLU A 418 13.76 -9.82 -16.87
CA GLU A 418 13.02 -10.81 -17.68
C GLU A 418 12.08 -10.10 -18.67
N LEU A 419 11.40 -9.05 -18.23
CA LEU A 419 10.51 -8.24 -19.05
C LEU A 419 11.29 -7.51 -20.16
N ALA A 420 12.39 -6.85 -19.80
CA ALA A 420 13.29 -6.17 -20.73
C ALA A 420 13.80 -7.11 -21.83
N ARG A 421 14.19 -8.34 -21.45
CA ARG A 421 14.61 -9.37 -22.41
C ARG A 421 13.46 -9.79 -23.32
N LEU A 422 12.27 -10.03 -22.78
CA LEU A 422 11.07 -10.40 -23.55
C LEU A 422 10.73 -9.33 -24.59
N ILE A 423 10.76 -8.05 -24.22
CA ILE A 423 10.47 -6.93 -25.13
C ILE A 423 11.59 -6.77 -26.17
N SER A 424 12.86 -6.91 -25.76
CA SER A 424 14.01 -6.89 -26.68
C SER A 424 13.96 -8.00 -27.73
N GLU A 425 13.44 -9.18 -27.37
CA GLU A 425 13.21 -10.29 -28.31
C GLU A 425 12.07 -10.00 -29.32
N ARG A 426 11.29 -8.93 -29.10
CA ARG A 426 10.24 -8.40 -29.99
C ARG A 426 10.68 -7.14 -30.75
N ASP A 427 11.98 -6.95 -30.93
CA ASP A 427 12.60 -5.86 -31.69
C ASP A 427 12.46 -4.44 -31.07
N GLU A 428 12.27 -4.35 -29.74
CA GLU A 428 12.27 -3.08 -28.98
C GLU A 428 13.39 -3.08 -27.93
N ASP A 429 14.43 -2.25 -28.15
CA ASP A 429 15.60 -2.19 -27.24
C ASP A 429 15.22 -1.55 -25.91
N VAL A 430 15.23 -2.36 -24.84
CA VAL A 430 14.79 -1.99 -23.49
C VAL A 430 15.71 -2.63 -22.48
N THR A 431 16.12 -1.88 -21.48
CA THR A 431 16.93 -2.37 -20.36
C THR A 431 16.08 -2.63 -19.12
N ALA A 432 16.64 -3.37 -18.16
CA ALA A 432 15.97 -3.55 -16.87
C ALA A 432 15.81 -2.21 -16.12
N GLU A 433 16.69 -1.25 -16.35
CA GLU A 433 16.64 0.09 -15.75
C GLU A 433 15.47 0.90 -16.31
N ASP A 434 15.25 0.85 -17.63
CA ASP A 434 14.07 1.46 -18.27
C ASP A 434 12.77 0.88 -17.70
N VAL A 435 12.72 -0.44 -17.49
CA VAL A 435 11.57 -1.12 -16.88
C VAL A 435 11.34 -0.68 -15.42
N MET A 436 12.39 -0.44 -14.65
CA MET A 436 12.26 0.03 -13.27
C MET A 436 11.87 1.52 -13.20
N ALA A 437 12.28 2.32 -14.19
CA ALA A 437 11.93 3.74 -14.29
C ALA A 437 10.47 3.96 -14.73
N GLU A 438 9.94 3.10 -15.61
CA GLU A 438 8.57 3.19 -16.12
C GLU A 438 7.80 1.85 -16.04
N PRO A 439 7.59 1.27 -14.83
CA PRO A 439 7.03 -0.08 -14.67
C PRO A 439 5.66 -0.28 -15.34
N LEU A 440 4.73 0.67 -15.18
CA LEU A 440 3.41 0.59 -15.81
C LEU A 440 3.52 0.62 -17.33
N ALA A 441 4.32 1.55 -17.89
CA ALA A 441 4.46 1.70 -19.33
C ALA A 441 4.99 0.41 -19.98
N TRP A 442 6.01 -0.21 -19.39
CA TRP A 442 6.60 -1.43 -19.93
C TRP A 442 5.76 -2.69 -19.67
N ALA A 443 5.03 -2.76 -18.56
CA ALA A 443 4.07 -3.83 -18.31
C ALA A 443 2.92 -3.78 -19.33
N THR A 444 2.34 -2.58 -19.56
CA THR A 444 1.34 -2.34 -20.60
C THR A 444 1.89 -2.65 -21.97
N ARG A 445 3.13 -2.26 -22.28
CA ARG A 445 3.75 -2.58 -23.57
C ARG A 445 3.90 -4.08 -23.80
N ALA A 446 4.28 -4.85 -22.78
CA ALA A 446 4.34 -6.30 -22.90
C ALA A 446 2.96 -6.94 -23.05
N TRP A 447 1.94 -6.42 -22.39
CA TRP A 447 0.55 -6.82 -22.62
C TRP A 447 0.15 -6.54 -24.08
N GLU A 448 0.41 -5.34 -24.62
CA GLU A 448 0.12 -5.00 -26.02
C GLU A 448 0.84 -5.93 -27.02
N LEU A 449 2.10 -6.26 -26.75
CA LEU A 449 2.92 -7.08 -27.64
C LEU A 449 2.53 -8.56 -27.61
N THR A 450 2.04 -9.06 -26.48
CA THR A 450 1.84 -10.50 -26.27
C THR A 450 0.39 -10.92 -26.10
N GLY A 451 -0.52 -10.02 -25.73
CA GLY A 451 -1.90 -10.33 -25.30
C GLY A 451 -1.99 -11.08 -23.97
N ALA A 452 -0.86 -11.32 -23.28
CA ALA A 452 -0.85 -11.98 -21.98
C ALA A 452 -1.15 -10.98 -20.86
N THR A 453 -1.81 -11.46 -19.79
CA THR A 453 -1.83 -10.75 -18.51
C THR A 453 -0.40 -10.70 -17.97
N VAL A 454 0.08 -9.52 -17.58
CA VAL A 454 1.46 -9.30 -17.12
C VAL A 454 1.46 -8.98 -15.63
N LEU A 455 2.15 -9.78 -14.83
CA LEU A 455 2.47 -9.47 -13.43
C LEU A 455 3.97 -9.14 -13.34
N LEU A 456 4.29 -7.86 -13.30
CA LEU A 456 5.65 -7.35 -13.17
C LEU A 456 6.05 -7.34 -11.69
N LYS A 457 6.97 -8.23 -11.33
CA LYS A 457 7.50 -8.38 -9.97
C LYS A 457 8.32 -7.13 -9.58
N GLY A 458 8.00 -6.56 -8.42
CA GLY A 458 8.68 -5.41 -7.82
C GLY A 458 8.30 -5.25 -6.35
N ALA A 459 8.84 -4.23 -5.66
CA ALA A 459 8.43 -3.92 -4.28
C ALA A 459 6.93 -3.56 -4.21
N VAL A 460 6.45 -2.87 -5.25
CA VAL A 460 5.04 -2.85 -5.63
C VAL A 460 4.93 -3.66 -6.91
N THR A 461 4.14 -4.73 -6.86
CA THR A 461 3.88 -5.56 -8.03
C THR A 461 2.83 -4.88 -8.88
N VAL A 462 3.13 -4.64 -10.16
CA VAL A 462 2.21 -4.06 -11.14
C VAL A 462 1.62 -5.18 -11.98
N VAL A 463 0.30 -5.23 -12.10
CA VAL A 463 -0.42 -6.21 -12.91
C VAL A 463 -1.21 -5.49 -13.99
N VAL A 464 -1.02 -5.88 -15.25
CA VAL A 464 -1.76 -5.33 -16.39
C VAL A 464 -2.46 -6.47 -17.13
N GLY A 465 -3.74 -6.30 -17.42
CA GLY A 465 -4.54 -7.21 -18.23
C GLY A 465 -5.68 -6.50 -18.95
N ASP A 466 -6.63 -7.27 -19.49
CA ASP A 466 -7.79 -6.73 -20.19
C ASP A 466 -8.87 -6.25 -19.21
N ASP A 467 -9.50 -5.12 -19.53
CA ASP A 467 -10.84 -4.77 -19.05
C ASP A 467 -11.93 -5.51 -19.86
N ASP A 468 -13.20 -5.28 -19.49
CA ASP A 468 -14.36 -5.89 -20.17
C ASP A 468 -14.57 -5.41 -21.62
N ALA A 469 -13.91 -4.31 -22.00
CA ALA A 469 -13.92 -3.71 -23.33
C ALA A 469 -12.65 -4.05 -24.16
N GLY A 470 -11.70 -4.79 -23.61
CA GLY A 470 -10.42 -5.15 -24.23
C GLY A 470 -9.37 -4.02 -24.25
N ASN A 471 -9.45 -3.07 -23.34
CA ASN A 471 -8.39 -2.09 -23.06
C ASN A 471 -7.54 -2.54 -21.87
N ALA A 472 -6.40 -1.89 -21.65
CA ALA A 472 -5.56 -2.17 -20.49
C ALA A 472 -6.24 -1.72 -19.18
N GLN A 473 -6.31 -2.62 -18.21
CA GLN A 473 -6.59 -2.32 -16.81
C GLN A 473 -5.34 -2.63 -15.98
N ALA A 474 -5.07 -1.80 -14.97
CA ALA A 474 -3.92 -1.94 -14.10
C ALA A 474 -4.33 -2.15 -12.64
N PHE A 475 -3.68 -3.11 -11.99
CA PHE A 475 -3.77 -3.36 -10.56
C PHE A 475 -2.39 -3.30 -9.92
N VAL A 476 -2.32 -2.95 -8.64
CA VAL A 476 -1.08 -3.00 -7.86
C VAL A 476 -1.24 -3.81 -6.58
N SER A 477 -0.15 -4.45 -6.16
CA SER A 477 -0.05 -5.12 -4.88
C SER A 477 1.26 -4.75 -4.19
N GLY A 478 1.14 -4.03 -3.07
CA GLY A 478 2.27 -3.51 -2.30
C GLY A 478 2.41 -4.09 -0.91
N SER A 479 1.73 -5.20 -0.57
CA SER A 479 1.72 -5.75 0.79
C SER A 479 3.02 -6.45 1.22
N ALA A 480 3.99 -6.59 0.31
CA ALA A 480 5.18 -7.39 0.53
C ALA A 480 6.34 -6.61 1.19
N PRO A 481 7.01 -7.17 2.21
CA PRO A 481 8.22 -6.59 2.79
C PRO A 481 9.45 -6.83 1.91
N ALA A 482 10.49 -6.00 2.07
CA ALA A 482 11.73 -6.12 1.30
C ALA A 482 12.44 -7.49 1.50
N TRP A 483 12.20 -8.17 2.62
CA TRP A 483 12.70 -9.53 2.87
C TRP A 483 12.24 -10.58 1.86
N LEU A 484 11.19 -10.28 1.08
CA LEU A 484 10.72 -11.13 -0.02
C LEU A 484 11.73 -11.23 -1.17
N ALA A 485 12.73 -10.33 -1.23
CA ALA A 485 13.85 -10.37 -2.17
C ALA A 485 14.84 -11.54 -1.90
N SER A 486 14.31 -12.76 -1.83
CA SER A 486 15.04 -13.99 -1.59
C SER A 486 14.88 -14.96 -2.77
N ALA A 487 15.92 -15.75 -3.05
CA ALA A 487 15.87 -16.73 -4.12
C ALA A 487 14.76 -17.77 -3.86
N GLY A 488 13.97 -18.06 -4.89
CA GLY A 488 12.84 -18.98 -4.82
C GLY A 488 11.51 -18.33 -4.39
N ALA A 489 11.49 -17.06 -3.99
CA ALA A 489 10.24 -16.34 -3.71
C ALA A 489 9.33 -16.30 -4.96
N GLY A 490 9.92 -16.13 -6.16
CA GLY A 490 9.20 -16.25 -7.43
C GLY A 490 8.56 -17.63 -7.66
N ASP A 491 9.23 -18.72 -7.24
CA ASP A 491 8.68 -20.07 -7.36
C ASP A 491 7.47 -20.28 -6.45
N VAL A 492 7.50 -19.67 -5.25
CA VAL A 492 6.39 -19.67 -4.29
C VAL A 492 5.23 -18.86 -4.85
N LEU A 493 5.49 -17.65 -5.33
CA LEU A 493 4.50 -16.80 -6.00
C LEU A 493 3.83 -17.55 -7.17
N ALA A 494 4.59 -18.18 -8.05
CA ALA A 494 4.06 -18.93 -9.19
C ALA A 494 3.13 -20.08 -8.75
N GLY A 495 3.51 -20.82 -7.70
CA GLY A 495 2.68 -21.85 -7.10
C GLY A 495 1.38 -21.32 -6.48
N THR A 496 1.47 -20.19 -5.75
CA THR A 496 0.33 -19.49 -5.15
C THR A 496 -0.64 -18.99 -6.23
N LEU A 497 -0.13 -18.33 -7.29
CA LEU A 497 -0.93 -17.85 -8.42
C LEU A 497 -1.68 -18.99 -9.10
N GLY A 498 -1.00 -20.10 -9.42
CA GLY A 498 -1.65 -21.26 -10.02
C GLY A 498 -2.75 -21.86 -9.15
N ALA A 499 -2.60 -21.82 -7.82
CA ALA A 499 -3.63 -22.28 -6.90
C ALA A 499 -4.83 -21.31 -6.84
N VAL A 500 -4.58 -19.99 -6.76
CA VAL A 500 -5.62 -18.94 -6.78
C VAL A 500 -6.43 -18.98 -8.08
N LEU A 501 -5.78 -19.16 -9.21
CA LEU A 501 -6.45 -19.33 -10.51
C LEU A 501 -7.22 -20.65 -10.57
N ALA A 502 -6.66 -21.76 -10.07
CA ALA A 502 -7.33 -23.06 -10.09
C ALA A 502 -8.60 -23.11 -9.25
N GLN A 503 -8.62 -22.45 -8.08
CA GLN A 503 -9.81 -22.42 -7.22
C GLN A 503 -10.91 -21.51 -7.81
N ASN A 504 -10.55 -20.51 -8.61
CA ASN A 504 -11.46 -19.55 -9.24
C ASN A 504 -11.75 -19.85 -10.72
N ALA A 505 -11.32 -21.01 -11.22
CA ALA A 505 -11.51 -21.41 -12.61
C ALA A 505 -12.96 -21.32 -13.13
N PRO A 506 -14.02 -21.66 -12.36
CA PRO A 506 -15.39 -21.50 -12.84
C PRO A 506 -15.79 -20.04 -13.14
N THR A 507 -15.19 -19.07 -12.44
CA THR A 507 -15.36 -17.64 -12.70
C THR A 507 -14.57 -17.24 -13.94
N LEU A 508 -13.29 -17.64 -13.99
CA LEU A 508 -12.38 -17.32 -15.11
C LEU A 508 -12.80 -17.95 -16.45
N GLU A 509 -13.50 -19.08 -16.42
CA GLU A 509 -14.13 -19.68 -17.61
C GLU A 509 -15.22 -18.77 -18.21
N GLN A 510 -15.86 -17.93 -17.39
CA GLN A 510 -16.91 -16.99 -17.81
C GLN A 510 -16.38 -15.58 -18.03
N LEU A 511 -15.38 -15.17 -17.24
CA LEU A 511 -14.80 -13.82 -17.18
C LEU A 511 -13.26 -13.94 -17.22
N PRO A 512 -12.67 -14.26 -18.38
CA PRO A 512 -11.23 -14.47 -18.52
C PRO A 512 -10.40 -13.20 -18.31
N ASP A 513 -10.99 -12.03 -18.54
CA ASP A 513 -10.49 -10.69 -18.25
C ASP A 513 -10.15 -10.51 -16.76
N GLN A 514 -10.84 -11.20 -15.85
CA GLN A 514 -10.54 -11.16 -14.41
C GLN A 514 -9.22 -11.85 -14.02
N THR A 515 -8.48 -12.44 -14.97
CA THR A 515 -7.15 -13.02 -14.68
C THR A 515 -6.22 -12.01 -14.00
N ALA A 516 -6.31 -10.72 -14.37
CA ALA A 516 -5.49 -9.66 -13.79
C ALA A 516 -5.76 -9.44 -12.29
N ILE A 517 -7.03 -9.26 -11.88
CA ILE A 517 -7.35 -9.06 -10.47
C ILE A 517 -6.99 -10.30 -9.62
N TYR A 518 -7.24 -11.52 -10.11
CA TYR A 518 -6.85 -12.73 -9.39
C TYR A 518 -5.33 -12.91 -9.30
N ALA A 519 -4.58 -12.44 -10.30
CA ALA A 519 -3.12 -12.41 -10.25
C ALA A 519 -2.62 -11.40 -9.20
N ALA A 520 -3.22 -10.22 -9.14
CA ALA A 520 -2.91 -9.20 -8.14
C ALA A 520 -3.26 -9.67 -6.71
N VAL A 521 -4.38 -10.40 -6.53
CA VAL A 521 -4.72 -11.08 -5.27
C VAL A 521 -3.69 -12.15 -4.89
N GLY A 522 -3.24 -12.95 -5.85
CA GLY A 522 -2.19 -13.93 -5.60
C GLY A 522 -0.87 -13.30 -5.15
N ALA A 523 -0.51 -12.15 -5.73
CA ALA A 523 0.62 -11.34 -5.26
C ALA A 523 0.39 -10.79 -3.85
N TYR A 524 -0.82 -10.32 -3.54
CA TYR A 524 -1.18 -9.82 -2.21
C TYR A 524 -1.07 -10.91 -1.13
N ILE A 525 -1.60 -12.11 -1.39
CA ILE A 525 -1.53 -13.25 -0.47
C ILE A 525 -0.07 -13.67 -0.24
N HIS A 526 0.73 -13.67 -1.30
CA HIS A 526 2.16 -13.96 -1.23
C HIS A 526 2.91 -12.90 -0.40
N GLY A 527 2.60 -11.62 -0.59
CA GLY A 527 3.13 -10.51 0.21
C GLY A 527 2.75 -10.63 1.69
N LEU A 528 1.47 -10.87 1.99
CA LEU A 528 0.97 -11.09 3.35
C LEU A 528 1.66 -12.28 4.04
N ALA A 529 1.87 -13.39 3.33
CA ALA A 529 2.61 -14.52 3.88
C ALA A 529 4.06 -14.16 4.21
N ALA A 530 4.70 -13.28 3.42
CA ALA A 530 6.04 -12.78 3.70
C ALA A 530 6.07 -11.79 4.89
N THR A 531 5.05 -10.94 5.03
CA THR A 531 4.83 -10.08 6.21
C THR A 531 4.74 -10.93 7.47
N LEU A 532 3.91 -11.97 7.47
CA LEU A 532 3.77 -12.91 8.58
C LEU A 532 5.07 -13.68 8.87
N ALA A 533 5.79 -14.12 7.82
CA ALA A 533 7.04 -14.86 7.98
C ALA A 533 8.16 -14.00 8.57
N SER A 534 8.23 -12.73 8.17
CA SER A 534 9.29 -11.81 8.60
C SER A 534 8.94 -11.06 9.88
N ALA A 535 7.66 -10.99 10.24
CA ALA A 535 7.12 -10.06 11.23
C ALA A 535 7.52 -8.60 10.93
N SER A 536 7.59 -8.24 9.64
CA SER A 536 7.88 -6.89 9.17
C SER A 536 6.58 -6.12 9.00
N THR A 537 6.59 -4.83 9.30
CA THR A 537 5.51 -3.89 8.95
C THR A 537 5.82 -3.11 7.69
N GLN A 538 6.94 -3.39 7.02
CA GLN A 538 7.30 -2.75 5.76
C GLN A 538 6.41 -3.24 4.63
N SER A 539 5.87 -2.30 3.87
CA SER A 539 5.12 -2.53 2.64
C SER A 539 5.60 -1.57 1.54
N GLY A 540 5.38 -1.94 0.29
CA GLY A 540 5.58 -1.06 -0.87
C GLY A 540 4.45 -0.07 -1.08
N LEU A 541 3.25 -0.34 -0.52
CA LEU A 541 2.11 0.58 -0.47
C LEU A 541 1.64 0.70 0.98
N CYS A 542 1.38 1.93 1.42
CA CYS A 542 0.72 2.21 2.69
C CYS A 542 -0.73 2.58 2.40
N GLU A 543 -1.66 2.04 3.18
CA GLU A 543 -3.06 2.48 3.09
C GLU A 543 -3.13 3.95 3.51
N PRO A 544 -3.82 4.82 2.72
CA PRO A 544 -3.91 6.22 3.06
C PRO A 544 -4.74 6.42 4.33
N VAL A 545 -4.30 7.34 5.18
CA VAL A 545 -5.10 7.81 6.31
C VAL A 545 -6.13 8.79 5.78
N VAL A 546 -7.42 8.49 5.96
CA VAL A 546 -8.49 9.41 5.57
C VAL A 546 -8.59 10.54 6.59
N TYR A 547 -8.56 11.78 6.10
CA TYR A 547 -8.79 12.96 6.90
C TYR A 547 -10.25 13.39 6.80
N ASP A 548 -10.94 13.38 7.93
CA ASP A 548 -12.29 13.93 8.11
C ASP A 548 -12.22 15.09 9.12
N ASP A 549 -12.67 16.27 8.71
CA ASP A 549 -12.67 17.46 9.56
C ASP A 549 -13.66 17.35 10.73
N ARG A 550 -14.61 16.42 10.64
CA ARG A 550 -15.61 16.12 11.69
C ARG A 550 -15.04 15.23 12.80
N ASP A 551 -13.95 14.51 12.55
CA ASP A 551 -13.29 13.64 13.53
C ASP A 551 -11.76 13.79 13.54
N PRO A 552 -11.25 14.93 14.05
CA PRO A 552 -9.82 15.18 14.14
C PRO A 552 -9.10 14.25 15.12
N ILE A 553 -9.81 13.66 16.10
CA ILE A 553 -9.21 12.72 17.06
C ILE A 553 -8.91 11.39 16.38
N ALA A 554 -9.85 10.86 15.60
CA ALA A 554 -9.61 9.66 14.80
C ALA A 554 -8.45 9.87 13.83
N PHE A 555 -8.34 11.05 13.19
CA PHE A 555 -7.20 11.36 12.34
C PHE A 555 -5.87 11.34 13.11
N LEU A 556 -5.82 11.96 14.30
CA LEU A 556 -4.61 11.96 15.14
C LEU A 556 -4.17 10.55 15.51
N GLN A 557 -5.11 9.73 15.98
CA GLN A 557 -4.89 8.33 16.34
C GLN A 557 -4.48 7.49 15.14
N ALA A 558 -5.20 7.63 14.01
CA ALA A 558 -4.87 6.90 12.79
C ALA A 558 -3.47 7.25 12.30
N MET A 559 -3.05 8.50 12.47
CA MET A 559 -1.70 8.91 12.16
C MET A 559 -0.67 8.25 13.10
N GLU A 560 -0.98 7.84 14.34
CA GLU A 560 0.02 7.31 15.29
C GLU A 560 0.79 6.10 14.71
N PRO A 561 2.08 5.92 15.04
CA PRO A 561 2.76 4.68 14.69
C PRO A 561 2.11 3.51 15.46
N ASP A 562 2.02 2.34 14.83
CA ASP A 562 1.59 1.13 15.54
C ASP A 562 2.53 0.90 16.74
N ASP A 563 1.98 0.74 17.95
CA ASP A 563 2.73 0.43 19.16
C ASP A 563 3.59 -0.83 18.93
N VAL A 564 4.90 -0.65 18.76
CA VAL A 564 5.84 -1.77 18.83
C VAL A 564 6.05 -2.06 20.32
N PRO A 565 5.68 -3.25 20.83
CA PRO A 565 5.80 -3.53 22.25
C PRO A 565 7.25 -3.33 22.72
N ASP A 566 7.45 -2.63 23.85
CA ASP A 566 8.75 -2.29 24.46
C ASP A 566 9.71 -3.50 24.65
N ASP A 567 9.17 -4.73 24.65
CA ASP A 567 9.90 -5.98 24.83
C ASP A 567 10.30 -6.69 23.51
N ALA A 568 9.96 -6.13 22.35
CA ALA A 568 10.28 -6.71 21.05
C ALA A 568 11.70 -6.33 20.61
N ILE A 569 12.61 -7.31 20.53
CA ILE A 569 13.92 -7.18 19.85
C ILE A 569 13.75 -7.04 18.31
N THR A 570 12.51 -6.90 17.81
CA THR A 570 12.16 -6.78 16.39
C THR A 570 11.67 -5.36 16.09
N GLY A 571 12.46 -4.56 15.36
CA GLY A 571 11.99 -3.28 14.83
C GLY A 571 11.00 -3.44 13.67
N THR A 572 10.50 -2.32 13.12
CA THR A 572 9.60 -2.23 11.95
C THR A 572 10.05 -3.06 10.73
N LEU A 573 11.36 -3.25 10.59
CA LEU A 573 11.93 -4.06 9.53
C LEU A 573 11.68 -5.56 9.71
N GLY A 574 11.33 -6.07 10.90
CA GLY A 574 11.14 -7.50 11.13
C GLY A 574 12.45 -8.30 11.10
N SER A 575 12.44 -9.50 10.50
CA SER A 575 13.56 -10.43 10.47
C SER A 575 13.77 -11.10 9.10
N PRO A 576 15.02 -11.54 8.76
CA PRO A 576 15.29 -12.21 7.50
C PRO A 576 14.53 -13.53 7.35
N ILE A 577 14.02 -13.79 6.14
CA ILE A 577 13.28 -15.01 5.77
C ILE A 577 13.89 -15.71 4.55
N ARG A 578 13.42 -16.93 4.28
CA ARG A 578 13.65 -17.67 3.04
C ARG A 578 12.32 -17.92 2.35
N ALA A 579 12.36 -18.25 1.06
CA ALA A 579 11.16 -18.62 0.29
C ALA A 579 10.32 -19.74 0.95
N GLY A 580 10.96 -20.74 1.55
CA GLY A 580 10.24 -21.79 2.28
C GLY A 580 9.46 -21.28 3.49
N ASP A 581 9.96 -20.26 4.17
CA ASP A 581 9.27 -19.65 5.32
C ASP A 581 7.99 -18.92 4.85
N VAL A 582 8.03 -18.30 3.66
CA VAL A 582 6.83 -17.71 3.01
C VAL A 582 5.82 -18.80 2.66
N ALA A 583 6.27 -19.91 2.04
CA ALA A 583 5.39 -21.02 1.68
C ALA A 583 4.70 -21.63 2.90
N ASP A 584 5.40 -21.75 4.03
CA ASP A 584 4.87 -22.25 5.30
C ASP A 584 3.82 -21.32 5.93
N GLN A 585 3.87 -20.01 5.65
CA GLN A 585 2.92 -19.01 6.18
C GLN A 585 1.67 -18.79 5.32
N LEU A 586 1.62 -19.31 4.09
CA LEU A 586 0.43 -19.20 3.22
C LEU A 586 -0.87 -19.65 3.90
N PRO A 587 -0.94 -20.78 4.65
CA PRO A 587 -2.18 -21.17 5.30
C PRO A 587 -2.66 -20.16 6.35
N LEU A 588 -1.73 -19.51 7.05
CA LEU A 588 -2.06 -18.45 8.01
C LEU A 588 -2.55 -17.19 7.28
N ALA A 589 -1.90 -16.80 6.18
CA ALA A 589 -2.33 -15.68 5.34
C ALA A 589 -3.77 -15.88 4.83
N PHE A 590 -4.11 -17.07 4.32
CA PHE A 590 -5.49 -17.42 3.97
C PHE A 590 -6.43 -17.38 5.19
N GLY A 591 -5.99 -17.86 6.35
CA GLY A 591 -6.75 -17.77 7.59
C GLY A 591 -7.08 -16.34 8.01
N THR A 592 -6.12 -15.42 7.91
CA THR A 592 -6.30 -13.97 8.19
C THR A 592 -7.27 -13.29 7.24
N LEU A 593 -7.32 -13.74 5.98
CA LEU A 593 -8.32 -13.24 5.02
C LEU A 593 -9.71 -13.80 5.32
N VAL A 594 -9.80 -15.10 5.62
CA VAL A 594 -11.09 -15.75 5.91
C VAL A 594 -11.69 -15.27 7.24
N SER A 595 -10.87 -14.90 8.24
CA SER A 595 -11.39 -14.40 9.51
C SER A 595 -12.15 -13.07 9.39
N LEU A 596 -12.00 -12.34 8.28
CA LEU A 596 -12.82 -11.15 8.00
C LEU A 596 -14.32 -11.50 7.90
N TYR A 597 -14.66 -12.71 7.48
CA TYR A 597 -16.05 -13.18 7.44
C TYR A 597 -16.67 -13.39 8.84
N ASP A 598 -15.84 -13.57 9.88
CA ASP A 598 -16.32 -13.77 11.24
C ASP A 598 -16.49 -12.43 11.97
N ALA A 599 -15.58 -11.47 11.75
CA ALA A 599 -15.55 -10.18 12.44
C ALA A 599 -16.80 -9.32 12.18
N GLU A 600 -17.34 -9.33 10.97
CA GLU A 600 -18.53 -8.53 10.61
C GLU A 600 -19.86 -9.18 11.00
N SER A 601 -19.83 -10.45 11.45
CA SER A 601 -21.04 -11.11 11.94
C SER A 601 -21.44 -10.65 13.34
N ASP A 602 -20.48 -10.20 14.16
CA ASP A 602 -20.70 -9.74 15.53
C ASP A 602 -21.29 -8.31 15.60
N ASP A 603 -21.06 -7.45 14.58
CA ASP A 603 -21.64 -6.10 14.53
C ASP A 603 -23.11 -6.07 14.03
N SER A 604 -23.61 -7.19 13.51
CA SER A 604 -24.98 -7.29 12.98
C SER A 604 -26.06 -7.66 14.01
N ASP A 605 -25.66 -7.99 15.25
CA ASP A 605 -26.59 -8.51 16.28
C ASP A 605 -27.01 -7.49 17.36
N ASP A 606 -26.51 -6.24 17.33
CA ASP A 606 -26.84 -5.23 18.37
C ASP A 606 -27.88 -4.18 17.97
N SER A 607 -28.80 -4.54 17.05
CA SER A 607 -29.99 -3.74 16.77
C SER A 607 -31.25 -4.56 16.47
N SER A 608 -31.82 -5.20 17.50
CA SER A 608 -33.27 -5.44 17.50
C SER A 608 -33.94 -5.44 18.89
N ASP A 609 -34.65 -4.34 19.11
CA ASP A 609 -35.96 -4.24 19.76
C ASP A 609 -36.16 -4.79 21.19
N GLY A 610 -36.17 -3.85 22.14
CA GLY A 610 -37.00 -3.94 23.32
C GLY A 610 -38.49 -3.88 22.93
N GLY A 611 -39.16 -5.04 22.99
CA GLY A 611 -40.60 -5.15 22.79
C GLY A 611 -41.20 -6.30 23.59
N ASP A 612 -41.77 -5.96 24.75
CA ASP A 612 -42.58 -6.81 25.63
C ASP A 612 -43.84 -7.33 24.89
N ASP A 613 -44.03 -8.66 24.80
CA ASP A 613 -45.35 -9.27 25.00
C ASP A 613 -45.28 -10.81 25.13
N GLY A 614 -45.91 -11.31 26.19
CA GLY A 614 -45.75 -12.68 26.68
C GLY A 614 -46.44 -13.80 25.91
N GLY A 615 -46.01 -15.04 26.20
CA GLY A 615 -46.84 -16.22 25.93
C GLY A 615 -46.11 -17.55 25.81
N SER A 616 -46.07 -18.30 26.92
CA SER A 616 -46.18 -19.77 26.99
C SER A 616 -45.03 -20.64 26.46
N ALA A 617 -44.21 -21.16 27.40
CA ALA A 617 -43.41 -22.36 27.24
C ALA A 617 -44.28 -23.64 27.09
N PRO A 618 -43.71 -24.70 26.49
CA PRO A 618 -43.58 -25.93 27.28
C PRO A 618 -42.26 -26.73 27.09
N ASP A 619 -41.76 -27.23 28.23
CA ASP A 619 -41.04 -28.49 28.50
C ASP A 619 -39.80 -28.95 27.69
N SER A 620 -38.61 -28.80 28.32
CA SER A 620 -37.69 -29.85 28.84
C SER A 620 -37.61 -31.22 28.14
N PRO A 621 -36.42 -31.90 28.06
CA PRO A 621 -35.55 -32.11 29.23
C PRO A 621 -34.01 -32.17 29.00
N LYS A 622 -33.28 -31.79 30.06
CA LYS A 622 -31.85 -32.10 30.29
C LYS A 622 -31.64 -33.59 30.60
N PRO A 623 -30.45 -34.14 30.30
CA PRO A 623 -29.85 -35.17 31.12
C PRO A 623 -28.58 -34.67 31.84
N ASP A 624 -28.40 -35.27 33.00
CA ASP A 624 -27.31 -35.12 33.96
C ASP A 624 -26.15 -36.09 33.66
N GLY A 625 -24.99 -35.84 34.28
CA GLY A 625 -24.09 -36.91 34.72
C GLY A 625 -22.68 -36.95 34.14
N SER A 626 -21.75 -36.37 34.91
CA SER A 626 -20.38 -36.85 35.20
C SER A 626 -19.38 -37.12 34.06
N ASP A 627 -18.25 -36.41 34.05
CA ASP A 627 -16.99 -36.89 34.64
C ASP A 627 -15.87 -35.84 34.61
N ALA A 628 -14.90 -36.03 35.50
CA ALA A 628 -13.91 -35.08 36.01
C ALA A 628 -12.59 -34.98 35.20
N VAL A 629 -11.65 -34.16 35.74
CA VAL A 629 -10.15 -34.22 35.62
C VAL A 629 -9.55 -33.34 34.50
N ARG A 630 -8.52 -32.49 34.64
CA ARG A 630 -7.60 -31.99 35.70
C ARG A 630 -6.87 -30.76 35.12
N VAL A 631 -6.65 -29.72 35.93
CA VAL A 631 -5.60 -28.71 35.70
C VAL A 631 -4.42 -29.05 36.61
N TYR A 632 -3.21 -29.10 36.05
CA TYR A 632 -1.96 -29.19 36.82
C TYR A 632 -1.46 -27.79 37.15
N SER A 633 -1.19 -27.53 38.43
CA SER A 633 -0.40 -26.39 38.89
C SER A 633 1.08 -26.77 38.95
N SER A 634 1.94 -25.77 38.86
CA SER A 634 3.30 -25.81 39.41
C SER A 634 3.54 -24.57 40.26
N ASP A 635 3.29 -24.71 41.56
CA ASP A 635 3.76 -23.78 42.59
C ASP A 635 5.24 -24.03 42.92
N GLY A 636 5.93 -22.93 43.25
CA GLY A 636 7.07 -22.91 44.15
C GLY A 636 7.44 -21.45 44.41
N GLY A 637 7.49 -20.92 45.62
CA GLY A 637 7.26 -21.43 46.96
C GLY A 637 7.33 -20.23 47.92
N SER A 638 6.57 -20.30 49.01
CA SER A 638 6.40 -19.27 50.04
C SER A 638 7.70 -18.90 50.79
N GLY A 639 7.86 -17.62 51.12
CA GLY A 639 8.77 -17.10 52.14
C GLY A 639 8.10 -15.95 52.93
N ILE A 640 8.11 -16.08 54.26
CA ILE A 640 7.40 -15.28 55.27
C ILE A 640 8.29 -14.12 55.77
N ILE A 641 7.70 -13.02 56.29
CA ILE A 641 8.01 -12.29 57.57
C ILE A 641 8.08 -10.75 57.46
N ASP A 642 7.35 -10.08 58.38
CA ASP A 642 7.46 -8.73 59.02
C ASP A 642 7.91 -7.51 58.18
N GLY A 643 7.36 -6.30 58.33
CA GLY A 643 6.77 -5.63 59.48
C GLY A 643 7.41 -4.24 59.67
N THR A 644 6.63 -3.27 60.18
CA THR A 644 7.01 -1.95 60.77
C THR A 644 7.37 -0.72 59.90
N VAL A 645 6.36 0.15 59.70
CA VAL A 645 6.22 1.57 60.15
C VAL A 645 7.47 2.46 60.25
N ALA A 646 7.46 3.64 59.57
CA ALA A 646 7.68 4.97 60.19
C ALA A 646 7.50 6.14 59.21
N ASN A 647 6.67 7.11 59.60
CA ASN A 647 6.39 8.38 58.93
C ASN A 647 7.46 9.47 59.20
N GLY A 648 7.66 10.31 58.16
CA GLY A 648 7.73 11.79 58.25
C GLY A 648 9.10 12.44 57.99
N PRO A 649 9.17 13.78 57.80
CA PRO A 649 8.25 14.69 57.09
C PRO A 649 8.98 15.73 56.18
N ARG A 650 8.23 16.41 55.30
CA ARG A 650 8.43 17.76 54.68
C ARG A 650 7.63 17.81 53.38
N ASP A 651 7.06 18.91 52.91
CA ASP A 651 6.67 20.26 53.35
C ASP A 651 6.19 20.87 52.01
N ASP A 652 4.89 21.19 51.93
CA ASP A 652 4.17 22.11 51.05
C ASP A 652 4.88 22.68 49.80
N ASP A 653 4.44 22.23 48.62
CA ASP A 653 3.99 23.09 47.50
C ASP A 653 2.85 22.32 46.79
N ASP A 654 1.66 22.91 46.80
CA ASP A 654 0.41 22.36 46.30
C ASP A 654 0.41 22.30 44.76
N ASP A 655 0.37 21.08 44.21
CA ASP A 655 -0.39 20.73 43.01
C ASP A 655 -1.24 19.51 43.44
N ASP A 656 -2.56 19.67 43.51
CA ASP A 656 -3.52 18.61 43.87
C ASP A 656 -3.58 17.56 42.75
N GLU A 657 -2.54 16.72 42.66
CA GLU A 657 -2.45 15.65 41.67
C GLU A 657 -3.43 14.52 42.05
N ILE A 658 -4.46 14.34 41.22
CA ILE A 658 -5.41 13.23 41.37
C ILE A 658 -4.76 11.98 40.80
N VAL A 659 -4.31 11.10 41.69
CA VAL A 659 -3.71 9.81 41.31
C VAL A 659 -4.77 8.71 41.30
N LEU A 660 -5.01 8.12 40.12
CA LEU A 660 -5.82 6.92 39.95
C LEU A 660 -4.96 5.66 39.98
N ASP A 661 -5.48 4.62 40.62
CA ASP A 661 -4.86 3.30 40.67
C ASP A 661 -5.36 2.47 39.49
N ALA A 662 -4.46 2.19 38.54
CA ALA A 662 -4.80 1.49 37.30
C ALA A 662 -5.29 0.05 37.53
N ASP A 663 -5.01 -0.54 38.69
CA ASP A 663 -5.37 -1.92 39.02
C ASP A 663 -6.70 -2.03 39.79
N ARG A 664 -7.44 -0.91 39.95
CA ARG A 664 -8.70 -0.85 40.69
C ARG A 664 -9.89 -0.57 39.79
N ASP A 665 -10.93 -1.40 39.92
CA ASP A 665 -12.26 -1.09 39.39
C ASP A 665 -12.93 0.01 40.23
N TYR A 666 -13.24 1.13 39.58
CA TYR A 666 -14.00 2.24 40.16
C TYR A 666 -15.48 2.10 39.81
N THR A 667 -16.36 2.44 40.76
CA THR A 667 -17.80 2.48 40.47
C THR A 667 -18.17 3.78 39.75
N ASP A 668 -19.27 3.78 38.98
CA ASP A 668 -19.77 4.98 38.29
C ASP A 668 -19.94 6.19 39.23
N GLU A 669 -20.45 5.98 40.46
CA GLU A 669 -20.57 7.05 41.47
C GLU A 669 -19.20 7.61 41.92
N GLU A 670 -18.14 6.82 41.90
CA GLU A 670 -16.78 7.26 42.25
C GLU A 670 -16.12 8.03 41.10
N LEU A 671 -16.39 7.64 39.85
CA LEU A 671 -15.92 8.33 38.65
C LEU A 671 -16.64 9.67 38.47
N ASP A 672 -17.94 9.73 38.69
CA ASP A 672 -18.72 10.97 38.64
C ASP A 672 -18.24 11.98 39.70
N ALA A 673 -17.99 11.52 40.92
CA ALA A 673 -17.47 12.38 41.99
C ALA A 673 -16.05 12.90 41.70
N LEU A 674 -15.24 12.11 40.98
CA LEU A 674 -13.91 12.51 40.54
C LEU A 674 -13.98 13.55 39.43
N ALA A 675 -14.86 13.34 38.44
CA ALA A 675 -15.10 14.28 37.35
C ALA A 675 -15.58 15.65 37.89
N ASP A 676 -16.54 15.64 38.83
CA ASP A 676 -17.00 16.85 39.50
C ASP A 676 -15.88 17.58 40.25
N ALA A 677 -14.94 16.84 40.87
CA ALA A 677 -13.81 17.41 41.58
C ALA A 677 -12.76 18.02 40.64
N ILE A 678 -12.50 17.38 39.49
CA ILE A 678 -11.61 17.90 38.44
C ILE A 678 -12.21 19.16 37.82
N LEU A 679 -13.49 19.13 37.45
CA LEU A 679 -14.18 20.28 36.86
C LEU A 679 -14.25 21.47 37.82
N ALA A 680 -14.30 21.24 39.14
CA ALA A 680 -14.27 22.30 40.13
C ALA A 680 -12.91 23.01 40.26
N GLN A 681 -11.82 22.44 39.71
CA GLN A 681 -10.49 23.07 39.70
C GLN A 681 -10.28 24.04 38.52
N TYR A 682 -11.14 23.99 37.49
CA TYR A 682 -11.06 24.89 36.33
C TYR A 682 -12.16 25.95 36.39
N GLU A 683 -11.81 27.24 36.32
CA GLU A 683 -12.77 28.35 36.36
C GLU A 683 -13.64 28.48 35.09
N ASP A 684 -13.41 27.65 34.07
CA ASP A 684 -14.13 27.63 32.79
C ASP A 684 -14.68 26.21 32.48
N PRO A 685 -16.00 26.00 32.43
CA PRO A 685 -16.59 24.69 32.16
C PRO A 685 -16.45 24.18 30.72
N GLU A 686 -16.04 25.03 29.76
CA GLU A 686 -15.81 24.63 28.35
C GLU A 686 -14.37 24.13 28.08
N ARG A 687 -13.47 24.27 29.06
CA ARG A 687 -12.05 23.90 28.96
C ARG A 687 -11.77 22.64 29.77
#